data_AF-A0A8H4PA51-F1
#
_entry.id   AF-A0A8H4PA51-F1
#
_cell.length_a   1.000
_cell.length_b   1.000
_cell.length_c   1.000
_cell.angle_alpha   90.00
_cell.angle_beta   90.00
_cell.angle_gamma   90.00
#
_symmetry.space_group_name_H-M   'P 1'
#
loop_
_entity.id
_entity.type
_entity.pdbx_description
1 polymer ?
#
loop_
_entity_poly.entity_id
_entity_poly.type
_entity_poly.pdbx_seq_one_letter_code
_entity_poly.pdbx_strand_id
1 'polypeptide(L)'
;MEAQDSDMTMVEEPRGFKRPRSPSSDLSDEPLAIKVAKHSAESILGQAKRALSSSSDENLNDRASKRVKGSETDDPLSANNSIELGDATVYNLKLISVDEDGDEIHLQPVTPTKSSNGQSILKDGLPTPQPTPMPKAGDPFDKASLPVPVGKSVTAHDSPANFAYMGDMKLFGLFPSKVYFYQHVSDELHPYDEVVKISSAERLSLANLLPSLKGSDWDAIALEDPILGYQEEQLIGASAIGRRRGLYFESDVVFQGTLQPVSDFLRDFFHQDKPAIRLSTWLSEGRQYGKLEAPSSFVLRGSLQHMSLDLLDILKFREIGVELSGHQIYHTAARDTKWSFGYGFFGKLDLSVPCTVVPLQVEYYLLKSVNSWMLRVRLTDDEWNDVFGIKGLQLSEVLLQAKIDVGKEKDSRLSFGVEANLQLRKTTFGIRGYYSKDYYSVEAYLGDLSLQDVGEIFHELIGCELDIFSHDFVFKNMSLRLSSEGIQLLGAVTINGHTSARGALGLWRDGISISGGIGDLEFEHINIKEASFDVFIASKLDTACSRISKLDITGDVCFCGVELKVALHTETCPKEGDLMWTIYGEVQGDVTTSKLVPEPEGTFLDISLNRLVLLASNHDMPAGSYKGINYPVAKGFQFCAGIDSIPELEHLMRGSVKGMVLRASYSSGQLGIGILLPAERTISFSNTVYSGPLEIEVQAGKNTALILKALLNVKVDTQPDPLQFSLGLKADKVAASAYAQMLNDWTNPCNLGEKVVIRKCALEFGIVYTTFFTTGTPGVIGLAGELAIGSKLAGVAMKVSQNPSEQLLCAQIKDLGVVDLVQFASLVADHEFPTPDNFIHFNDVELYLSTGTTVGLTAYPPGASLKGDMTLFGKHAKFECTVGSMVKVMASIEPFNVGPLTVKGVSQPDAIVDIEISKDTQHVLIDGAVEVWGAMASLHLEAAFYPKRLLDFALALQLSDLFKLKLEAKLTGEVNIKDFKSWANADFEVYGLMEQHVIDHVVGQLEQQIDAAKEATRHGFDEVKKRMEEKEAAFKASCQEAIDELEVARADWHKKKANIDAAFNSAHEEAARIRREL
;
A
#
# COMPACT_ATOMS: atom_id res chain seq x y z
N MET A 1 -31.89 56.82 13.52
CA MET A 1 -31.71 55.45 13.00
C MET A 1 -30.31 55.36 12.39
N GLU A 2 -29.28 55.78 13.12
CA GLU A 2 -28.66 55.12 14.31
C GLU A 2 -27.65 54.05 13.83
N ALA A 3 -26.32 54.16 13.98
CA ALA A 3 -25.46 54.55 15.13
C ALA A 3 -25.32 53.41 16.18
N GLN A 4 -24.15 53.10 16.75
CA GLN A 4 -22.84 53.77 16.65
C GLN A 4 -21.64 52.85 17.05
N ASP A 5 -20.45 53.16 16.49
CA ASP A 5 -19.04 53.06 16.96
C ASP A 5 -18.50 52.03 18.00
N SER A 6 -17.17 51.83 17.87
CA SER A 6 -16.12 51.54 18.88
C SER A 6 -15.77 50.08 19.25
N ASP A 7 -14.54 49.77 19.70
CA ASP A 7 -13.15 50.25 19.42
C ASP A 7 -12.16 49.30 20.14
N MET A 8 -11.00 48.92 19.57
CA MET A 8 -9.95 48.18 20.32
C MET A 8 -8.51 48.21 19.74
N THR A 9 -7.80 49.32 19.96
CA THR A 9 -6.36 49.44 20.33
C THR A 9 -5.31 48.41 19.83
N MET A 10 -4.25 48.90 19.16
CA MET A 10 -2.94 48.21 19.05
C MET A 10 -1.93 48.70 20.12
N VAL A 11 -1.07 47.81 20.65
CA VAL A 11 0.12 48.18 21.46
C VAL A 11 1.32 47.22 21.22
N GLU A 12 2.38 47.80 20.65
CA GLU A 12 3.84 47.54 20.75
C GLU A 12 4.49 46.12 20.72
N GLU A 13 5.44 45.96 19.80
CA GLU A 13 6.59 45.05 19.91
C GLU A 13 7.76 45.67 20.73
N PRO A 14 8.56 44.87 21.48
CA PRO A 14 9.81 45.33 22.06
C PRO A 14 11.01 45.19 21.09
N ARG A 15 11.67 46.30 20.75
CA ARG A 15 12.85 46.34 19.86
C ARG A 15 14.12 45.77 20.52
N GLY A 16 14.87 44.93 19.80
CA GLY A 16 16.18 44.39 20.24
C GLY A 16 17.39 45.27 19.88
N PHE A 17 18.60 44.87 20.27
CA PHE A 17 19.85 45.49 19.77
C PHE A 17 21.14 44.63 19.92
N LYS A 18 22.03 44.75 18.91
CA LYS A 18 23.50 44.53 18.92
C LYS A 18 24.08 43.15 19.29
N ARG A 19 24.53 42.42 18.26
CA ARG A 19 25.86 41.76 18.27
C ARG A 19 26.95 42.79 17.90
N PRO A 20 28.21 42.58 18.34
CA PRO A 20 29.39 43.10 17.63
C PRO A 20 30.43 42.01 17.30
N ARG A 21 30.69 41.85 15.99
CA ARG A 21 31.95 41.47 15.30
C ARG A 21 32.84 40.29 15.78
N SER A 22 33.08 39.41 14.81
CA SER A 22 34.21 38.49 14.58
C SER A 22 35.60 39.14 14.74
N PRO A 23 36.71 38.36 14.83
CA PRO A 23 37.31 37.80 13.60
C PRO A 23 37.89 36.37 13.68
N SER A 24 38.32 35.92 12.50
CA SER A 24 38.96 34.66 12.08
C SER A 24 40.35 34.33 12.68
N SER A 25 40.70 33.04 12.65
CA SER A 25 41.98 32.55 12.10
C SER A 25 41.96 31.05 11.81
N ASP A 26 42.50 30.65 10.66
CA ASP A 26 42.74 29.24 10.28
C ASP A 26 43.96 28.65 11.02
N LEU A 27 43.98 27.31 11.20
CA LEU A 27 45.01 26.39 10.64
C LEU A 27 44.88 24.95 11.21
N SER A 28 45.60 24.02 10.59
CA SER A 28 45.60 22.57 10.86
C SER A 28 46.53 22.14 11.99
N ASP A 29 46.32 20.92 12.54
CA ASP A 29 47.29 19.80 12.52
C ASP A 29 46.91 18.65 13.50
N GLU A 30 47.28 17.43 13.14
CA GLU A 30 47.32 16.22 13.99
C GLU A 30 48.79 15.72 14.09
N PRO A 31 49.18 14.84 15.04
CA PRO A 31 48.68 14.58 16.40
C PRO A 31 49.85 14.47 17.45
N LEU A 32 49.59 13.83 18.61
CA LEU A 32 50.53 13.17 19.59
C LEU A 32 50.94 13.87 20.93
N ALA A 33 50.76 13.08 22.01
CA ALA A 33 51.67 12.83 23.15
C ALA A 33 51.71 13.67 24.47
N ILE A 34 50.91 13.21 25.47
CA ILE A 34 51.35 12.60 26.77
C ILE A 34 51.98 13.46 27.92
N LYS A 35 51.57 13.13 29.18
CA LYS A 35 52.01 13.61 30.54
C LYS A 35 51.48 15.00 30.97
N VAL A 36 51.24 15.33 32.25
CA VAL A 36 51.63 14.80 33.60
C VAL A 36 50.35 14.74 34.49
N ALA A 37 49.95 13.66 35.21
CA ALA A 37 50.33 13.20 36.57
C ALA A 37 50.09 14.24 37.74
N LYS A 38 49.83 13.90 39.02
CA LYS A 38 49.47 12.66 39.77
C LYS A 38 49.09 13.00 41.25
N HIS A 39 48.60 12.01 42.02
CA HIS A 39 48.22 12.01 43.47
C HIS A 39 46.83 12.59 43.82
N SER A 40 46.06 12.04 44.79
CA SER A 40 46.31 10.99 45.81
C SER A 40 45.18 9.94 45.77
N ALA A 41 45.41 8.63 45.57
CA ALA A 41 45.84 7.58 46.51
C ALA A 41 44.77 7.10 47.54
N GLU A 42 44.37 5.82 47.38
CA GLU A 42 44.08 4.79 48.41
C GLU A 42 42.99 5.03 49.48
N SER A 43 42.19 4.05 49.92
CA SER A 43 42.16 2.57 49.74
C SER A 43 40.67 2.09 49.77
N ILE A 44 40.22 0.82 49.73
CA ILE A 44 40.78 -0.53 50.00
C ILE A 44 40.24 -1.55 48.98
N LEU A 45 41.05 -2.56 48.63
CA LEU A 45 40.56 -3.90 48.26
C LEU A 45 41.53 -4.95 48.84
N GLY A 46 41.05 -5.99 49.53
CA GLY A 46 41.95 -7.00 50.10
C GLY A 46 41.25 -8.19 50.76
N GLN A 47 41.73 -9.39 50.43
CA GLN A 47 41.28 -10.74 50.84
C GLN A 47 40.01 -11.28 50.13
N ALA A 48 39.97 -12.55 49.70
CA ALA A 48 41.07 -13.47 49.38
C ALA A 48 40.58 -14.59 48.45
N LYS A 49 41.41 -15.06 47.50
CA LYS A 49 41.15 -16.30 46.75
C LYS A 49 42.44 -16.94 46.20
N ARG A 50 43.19 -17.66 47.05
CA ARG A 50 44.18 -18.71 46.65
C ARG A 50 44.84 -19.41 47.85
N ALA A 51 44.57 -20.70 47.99
CA ALA A 51 45.49 -21.75 48.47
C ALA A 51 44.97 -23.10 47.94
N LEU A 52 45.83 -24.11 47.78
CA LEU A 52 45.48 -25.38 47.14
C LEU A 52 46.22 -26.57 47.76
N SER A 53 45.54 -27.72 47.76
CA SER A 53 46.06 -29.11 47.72
C SER A 53 47.05 -29.64 48.78
N SER A 54 46.53 -30.52 49.63
CA SER A 54 47.10 -31.86 49.95
C SER A 54 45.92 -32.74 50.43
N SER A 55 45.42 -33.71 49.65
CA SER A 55 45.84 -35.13 49.65
C SER A 55 45.81 -35.81 51.03
N SER A 56 45.16 -36.97 51.23
CA SER A 56 44.36 -37.82 50.31
C SER A 56 43.58 -38.90 51.09
N ASP A 57 42.85 -39.74 50.34
CA ASP A 57 42.50 -41.13 50.63
C ASP A 57 41.25 -41.52 51.47
N GLU A 58 40.41 -42.30 50.75
CA GLU A 58 39.71 -43.53 51.18
C GLU A 58 38.46 -43.54 52.10
N ASN A 59 37.32 -43.75 51.41
CA ASN A 59 36.53 -45.01 51.41
C ASN A 59 35.14 -45.11 52.09
N LEU A 60 34.21 -45.62 51.26
CA LEU A 60 33.06 -46.52 51.54
C LEU A 60 31.79 -46.02 52.26
N ASN A 61 30.65 -46.28 51.58
CA ASN A 61 29.44 -47.01 52.01
C ASN A 61 29.27 -47.35 53.52
N ASP A 62 28.07 -47.41 54.10
CA ASP A 62 26.89 -48.09 53.53
C ASP A 62 25.53 -47.66 54.15
N ARG A 63 24.45 -48.09 53.48
CA ARG A 63 23.05 -48.36 53.94
C ARG A 63 22.50 -47.77 55.26
N ALA A 64 21.48 -46.94 55.07
CA ALA A 64 20.05 -47.26 55.30
C ALA A 64 19.52 -47.74 56.69
N SER A 65 18.55 -46.96 57.18
CA SER A 65 17.24 -47.41 57.71
C SER A 65 17.16 -48.31 58.96
N LYS A 66 16.69 -47.72 60.08
CA LYS A 66 15.61 -48.33 60.89
C LYS A 66 14.88 -47.36 61.83
N ARG A 67 13.55 -47.51 61.90
CA ARG A 67 12.69 -47.05 63.02
C ARG A 67 13.05 -47.80 64.31
N VAL A 68 12.72 -47.21 65.47
CA VAL A 68 11.75 -47.76 66.46
C VAL A 68 11.36 -46.68 67.48
N LYS A 69 10.21 -46.90 68.13
CA LYS A 69 9.59 -46.19 69.28
C LYS A 69 10.60 -45.85 70.41
N GLY A 70 10.37 -44.91 71.33
CA GLY A 70 9.16 -44.15 71.69
C GLY A 70 8.88 -44.25 73.20
N SER A 71 8.00 -43.39 73.75
CA SER A 71 7.78 -43.13 75.20
C SER A 71 9.03 -42.61 75.95
N GLU A 72 8.94 -41.85 77.05
CA GLU A 72 7.76 -41.51 77.88
C GLU A 72 7.79 -40.03 78.35
N THR A 73 6.80 -39.62 79.13
CA THR A 73 6.55 -38.26 79.63
C THR A 73 7.61 -37.73 80.60
N ASP A 74 7.79 -36.40 80.60
CA ASP A 74 7.62 -35.62 81.84
C ASP A 74 7.22 -34.16 81.53
N ASP A 75 6.40 -33.57 82.41
CA ASP A 75 5.76 -32.26 82.26
C ASP A 75 6.31 -31.26 83.31
N PRO A 76 6.98 -30.16 82.90
CA PRO A 76 7.53 -29.16 83.81
C PRO A 76 6.71 -27.85 83.90
N LEU A 77 5.42 -27.82 83.57
CA LEU A 77 4.60 -26.59 83.66
C LEU A 77 4.05 -26.30 85.06
N SER A 78 4.92 -25.82 85.96
CA SER A 78 4.48 -25.06 87.14
C SER A 78 5.46 -23.94 87.52
N ALA A 79 4.89 -22.81 87.96
CA ALA A 79 5.55 -21.52 88.26
C ALA A 79 6.04 -20.70 87.03
N ASN A 80 5.31 -19.62 86.73
CA ASN A 80 5.63 -18.54 85.79
C ASN A 80 5.98 -18.96 84.35
N ASN A 81 4.95 -19.28 83.56
CA ASN A 81 5.07 -19.36 82.10
C ASN A 81 5.28 -17.97 81.50
N SER A 82 6.55 -17.56 81.38
CA SER A 82 6.99 -16.41 80.61
C SER A 82 7.99 -16.84 79.53
N ILE A 83 7.76 -16.44 78.27
CA ILE A 83 8.63 -16.71 77.12
C ILE A 83 9.13 -15.36 76.58
N GLU A 84 10.42 -15.27 76.26
CA GLU A 84 10.97 -14.09 75.56
C GLU A 84 10.70 -14.18 74.06
N LEU A 85 10.04 -13.17 73.50
CA LEU A 85 9.72 -13.02 72.09
C LEU A 85 10.43 -11.79 71.52
N GLY A 86 11.55 -12.00 70.84
CA GLY A 86 12.40 -10.92 70.38
C GLY A 86 13.02 -10.16 71.56
N ASP A 87 12.54 -8.94 71.80
CA ASP A 87 12.93 -8.07 72.91
C ASP A 87 11.79 -7.83 73.94
N ALA A 88 10.72 -8.65 73.93
CA ALA A 88 9.61 -8.55 74.89
C ALA A 88 9.17 -9.89 75.49
N THR A 89 8.91 -9.88 76.80
CA THR A 89 8.37 -11.03 77.53
C THR A 89 6.86 -11.21 77.30
N VAL A 90 6.46 -12.44 76.95
CA VAL A 90 5.09 -12.92 76.83
C VAL A 90 4.74 -13.78 78.03
N TYR A 91 3.63 -13.51 78.70
CA TYR A 91 3.14 -14.18 79.91
C TYR A 91 1.86 -14.99 79.64
N ASN A 92 1.46 -15.84 80.60
CA ASN A 92 0.15 -16.52 80.63
C ASN A 92 -0.17 -17.35 79.38
N LEU A 93 0.84 -17.84 78.66
CA LEU A 93 0.66 -18.54 77.38
C LEU A 93 -0.27 -19.75 77.52
N LYS A 94 -1.36 -19.76 76.73
CA LYS A 94 -2.31 -20.88 76.61
C LYS A 94 -2.56 -21.23 75.14
N LEU A 95 -2.85 -22.50 74.87
CA LEU A 95 -3.35 -22.91 73.56
C LEU A 95 -4.85 -22.56 73.46
N ILE A 96 -5.28 -22.02 72.31
CA ILE A 96 -6.68 -21.76 71.97
C ILE A 96 -7.01 -22.35 70.60
N SER A 97 -8.26 -22.75 70.40
CA SER A 97 -8.80 -23.01 69.07
C SER A 97 -9.20 -21.69 68.42
N VAL A 98 -8.91 -21.57 67.13
CA VAL A 98 -9.33 -20.44 66.29
C VAL A 98 -10.13 -20.96 65.09
N ASP A 99 -10.84 -20.07 64.41
CA ASP A 99 -11.56 -20.35 63.16
C ASP A 99 -10.66 -20.16 61.93
N GLU A 100 -11.27 -20.05 60.74
CA GLU A 100 -10.56 -19.84 59.47
C GLU A 100 -10.05 -18.39 59.32
N ASP A 101 -10.66 -17.44 60.05
CA ASP A 101 -10.28 -16.01 60.11
C ASP A 101 -9.29 -15.71 61.26
N GLY A 102 -9.05 -16.67 62.17
CA GLY A 102 -8.02 -16.59 63.22
C GLY A 102 -8.49 -16.05 64.58
N ASP A 103 -9.79 -15.98 64.85
CA ASP A 103 -10.36 -15.49 66.12
C ASP A 103 -10.78 -16.61 67.09
N GLU A 104 -10.86 -16.31 68.40
CA GLU A 104 -10.92 -17.29 69.50
C GLU A 104 -12.30 -17.99 69.63
N ILE A 105 -12.38 -19.28 69.29
CA ILE A 105 -13.63 -20.06 69.38
C ILE A 105 -13.98 -20.39 70.84
N HIS A 106 -15.02 -19.75 71.37
CA HIS A 106 -15.53 -20.02 72.72
C HIS A 106 -16.51 -21.20 72.80
N LEU A 107 -16.00 -22.40 73.09
CA LEU A 107 -16.81 -23.60 73.36
C LEU A 107 -17.52 -23.53 74.73
N GLN A 108 -18.85 -23.60 74.74
CA GLN A 108 -19.65 -23.60 75.99
C GLN A 108 -19.74 -24.99 76.66
N PRO A 109 -19.64 -25.10 78.00
CA PRO A 109 -19.77 -26.39 78.70
C PRO A 109 -21.23 -26.88 78.79
N VAL A 110 -21.52 -28.07 78.25
CA VAL A 110 -22.85 -28.69 78.34
C VAL A 110 -23.03 -29.42 79.68
N THR A 111 -24.03 -29.01 80.47
CA THR A 111 -24.43 -29.71 81.72
C THR A 111 -25.71 -30.52 81.49
N PRO A 112 -25.77 -31.84 81.81
CA PRO A 112 -26.82 -32.72 81.30
C PRO A 112 -28.03 -32.93 82.23
N THR A 113 -29.26 -32.64 81.77
CA THR A 113 -30.47 -33.15 82.45
C THR A 113 -31.68 -33.47 81.53
N LYS A 114 -31.90 -34.78 81.30
CA LYS A 114 -33.18 -35.53 81.14
C LYS A 114 -34.32 -35.00 80.23
N SER A 115 -35.32 -35.86 80.05
CA SER A 115 -36.25 -35.86 78.90
C SER A 115 -37.68 -35.41 79.21
N SER A 116 -38.41 -35.18 78.11
CA SER A 116 -39.85 -35.47 77.93
C SER A 116 -40.86 -34.83 78.90
N ASN A 117 -41.54 -33.79 78.42
CA ASN A 117 -42.96 -33.89 78.05
C ASN A 117 -43.34 -32.69 77.17
N GLY A 118 -44.46 -32.75 76.45
CA GLY A 118 -44.95 -31.63 75.65
C GLY A 118 -46.47 -31.58 75.60
N GLN A 119 -47.02 -30.40 75.37
CA GLN A 119 -48.34 -30.22 74.75
C GLN A 119 -48.52 -28.81 74.17
N SER A 120 -49.45 -28.72 73.21
CA SER A 120 -49.82 -27.54 72.43
C SER A 120 -50.53 -26.45 73.23
N ILE A 121 -50.54 -25.21 72.74
CA ILE A 121 -51.80 -24.48 72.39
C ILE A 121 -51.52 -23.28 71.46
N LEU A 122 -52.51 -22.93 70.63
CA LEU A 122 -52.46 -21.92 69.56
C LEU A 122 -52.78 -20.49 70.03
N LYS A 123 -52.40 -19.51 69.19
CA LYS A 123 -53.32 -18.53 68.54
C LYS A 123 -52.54 -17.76 67.46
N ASP A 124 -52.93 -17.85 66.18
CA ASP A 124 -54.03 -17.16 65.48
C ASP A 124 -53.68 -15.69 65.11
N GLY A 125 -53.77 -15.27 63.83
CA GLY A 125 -54.22 -16.08 62.69
C GLY A 125 -54.17 -15.43 61.29
N LEU A 126 -54.79 -16.17 60.37
CA LEU A 126 -55.05 -15.88 58.94
C LEU A 126 -56.17 -14.79 58.78
N PRO A 127 -56.60 -14.34 57.57
CA PRO A 127 -56.60 -15.08 56.29
C PRO A 127 -56.32 -14.34 54.94
N THR A 128 -56.01 -15.17 53.94
CA THR A 128 -56.18 -15.04 52.46
C THR A 128 -57.67 -15.27 52.04
N PRO A 129 -58.06 -15.58 50.77
CA PRO A 129 -57.44 -15.54 49.42
C PRO A 129 -58.21 -14.55 48.49
N GLN A 130 -58.76 -14.76 47.27
CA GLN A 130 -58.91 -15.80 46.19
C GLN A 130 -59.52 -15.07 44.93
N PRO A 131 -59.80 -15.68 43.75
CA PRO A 131 -59.28 -16.91 43.10
C PRO A 131 -58.73 -16.71 41.65
N THR A 132 -58.12 -17.81 41.17
CA THR A 132 -57.75 -18.26 39.81
C THR A 132 -58.86 -18.13 38.73
N PRO A 133 -58.56 -18.18 37.39
CA PRO A 133 -58.01 -19.39 36.72
C PRO A 133 -56.90 -19.21 35.66
N MET A 134 -56.34 -20.36 35.28
CA MET A 134 -55.32 -20.68 34.25
C MET A 134 -55.94 -21.72 33.27
N PRO A 135 -55.29 -22.24 32.19
CA PRO A 135 -54.10 -21.80 31.42
C PRO A 135 -54.20 -22.05 29.87
N LYS A 136 -53.04 -21.93 29.18
CA LYS A 136 -52.43 -22.88 28.17
C LYS A 136 -52.38 -22.58 26.65
N ALA A 137 -51.28 -23.10 26.08
CA ALA A 137 -50.88 -23.35 24.68
C ALA A 137 -50.31 -22.17 23.85
N GLY A 138 -49.12 -22.28 23.21
CA GLY A 138 -48.06 -23.31 23.37
C GLY A 138 -46.93 -23.25 22.30
N ASP A 139 -45.67 -23.40 22.76
CA ASP A 139 -44.40 -23.88 22.12
C ASP A 139 -44.04 -23.44 20.67
N PRO A 140 -42.80 -22.94 20.42
CA PRO A 140 -41.65 -23.86 20.22
C PRO A 140 -40.28 -23.40 20.81
N PHE A 141 -39.29 -24.31 20.76
CA PHE A 141 -37.87 -24.21 21.21
C PHE A 141 -37.70 -24.20 22.74
N ASP A 142 -37.36 -25.27 23.47
CA ASP A 142 -36.83 -26.63 23.17
C ASP A 142 -35.35 -26.76 22.73
N LYS A 143 -34.68 -27.75 23.37
CA LYS A 143 -33.26 -28.23 23.28
C LYS A 143 -32.18 -27.32 23.90
N ALA A 144 -31.24 -27.82 24.72
CA ALA A 144 -31.02 -29.18 25.29
C ALA A 144 -30.58 -29.08 26.78
N SER A 145 -30.73 -30.05 27.71
CA SER A 145 -30.35 -31.50 27.76
C SER A 145 -28.84 -31.76 27.56
N LEU A 146 -28.08 -32.50 28.40
CA LEU A 146 -28.35 -33.33 29.60
C LEU A 146 -27.20 -33.20 30.65
N PRO A 147 -27.37 -33.62 31.93
CA PRO A 147 -26.38 -33.39 33.01
C PRO A 147 -25.78 -34.65 33.69
N VAL A 148 -24.72 -34.46 34.51
CA VAL A 148 -24.32 -35.29 35.69
C VAL A 148 -23.75 -36.71 35.34
N PRO A 149 -22.82 -37.36 36.11
CA PRO A 149 -22.52 -37.28 37.56
C PRO A 149 -21.00 -37.12 37.91
N VAL A 150 -20.45 -37.29 39.12
CA VAL A 150 -20.90 -37.60 40.51
C VAL A 150 -20.06 -36.64 41.40
N GLY A 151 -20.55 -35.93 42.42
CA GLY A 151 -21.27 -36.46 43.58
C GLY A 151 -20.32 -37.17 44.57
N LYS A 152 -19.56 -36.41 45.36
CA LYS A 152 -18.95 -36.89 46.62
C LYS A 152 -19.46 -36.07 47.80
N SER A 153 -20.30 -36.71 48.62
CA SER A 153 -20.43 -36.33 50.01
C SER A 153 -19.05 -36.51 50.68
N VAL A 154 -18.54 -35.44 51.27
CA VAL A 154 -17.54 -35.53 52.34
C VAL A 154 -18.32 -35.35 53.64
N THR A 155 -18.26 -36.35 54.50
CA THR A 155 -18.82 -36.32 55.85
C THR A 155 -18.12 -35.24 56.68
N ALA A 156 -18.87 -34.53 57.51
CA ALA A 156 -18.28 -33.64 58.50
C ALA A 156 -17.48 -34.44 59.54
N HIS A 157 -16.17 -34.54 59.33
CA HIS A 157 -15.14 -34.75 60.35
C HIS A 157 -13.76 -34.47 59.73
N ASP A 158 -12.83 -34.02 60.57
CA ASP A 158 -11.38 -33.92 60.31
C ASP A 158 -10.93 -32.86 59.27
N SER A 159 -11.34 -31.60 59.49
CA SER A 159 -10.34 -30.53 59.35
C SER A 159 -9.33 -30.65 60.49
N PRO A 160 -8.04 -30.34 60.31
CA PRO A 160 -7.20 -29.99 61.45
C PRO A 160 -7.86 -28.77 62.12
N ALA A 161 -8.10 -28.83 63.43
CA ALA A 161 -8.58 -27.64 64.12
C ALA A 161 -7.45 -26.61 64.12
N ASN A 162 -7.73 -25.40 63.63
CA ASN A 162 -6.77 -24.31 63.70
C ASN A 162 -6.52 -23.99 65.19
N PHE A 163 -5.25 -23.91 65.58
CA PHE A 163 -4.88 -23.54 66.93
C PHE A 163 -3.89 -22.37 66.91
N ALA A 164 -4.03 -21.50 67.91
CA ALA A 164 -3.04 -20.47 68.19
C ALA A 164 -2.56 -20.61 69.65
N TYR A 165 -1.29 -20.34 69.90
CA TYR A 165 -0.86 -20.03 71.26
C TYR A 165 -1.14 -18.55 71.52
N MET A 166 -2.00 -18.24 72.49
CA MET A 166 -2.27 -16.86 72.92
C MET A 166 -1.57 -16.58 74.25
N GLY A 167 -0.89 -15.44 74.35
CA GLY A 167 -0.25 -14.95 75.58
C GLY A 167 -0.42 -13.45 75.79
N ASP A 168 -0.37 -13.02 77.05
CA ASP A 168 -0.45 -11.61 77.45
C ASP A 168 0.95 -10.98 77.40
N MET A 169 1.11 -9.84 76.75
CA MET A 169 2.40 -9.11 76.72
C MET A 169 2.21 -7.59 76.89
N LYS A 170 3.32 -6.87 77.10
CA LYS A 170 3.36 -5.41 77.06
C LYS A 170 4.10 -4.91 75.83
N LEU A 171 3.36 -4.62 74.78
CA LEU A 171 3.90 -4.02 73.57
C LEU A 171 4.53 -2.65 73.90
N PHE A 172 5.77 -2.47 73.47
CA PHE A 172 6.66 -1.33 73.75
C PHE A 172 6.83 -1.02 75.25
N GLY A 173 6.61 -2.01 76.12
CA GLY A 173 6.53 -1.84 77.58
C GLY A 173 5.31 -1.04 78.07
N LEU A 174 4.47 -0.55 77.16
CA LEU A 174 3.41 0.43 77.40
C LEU A 174 2.01 -0.19 77.34
N PHE A 175 1.70 -0.94 76.28
CA PHE A 175 0.33 -1.33 75.94
C PHE A 175 0.03 -2.80 76.30
N PRO A 176 -0.94 -3.08 77.18
CA PRO A 176 -1.47 -4.43 77.37
C PRO A 176 -1.96 -4.98 76.03
N SER A 177 -1.38 -6.09 75.59
CA SER A 177 -1.60 -6.66 74.27
C SER A 177 -1.63 -8.19 74.36
N LYS A 178 -2.30 -8.82 73.41
CA LYS A 178 -2.30 -10.28 73.24
C LYS A 178 -1.45 -10.63 72.02
N VAL A 179 -0.48 -11.51 72.17
CA VAL A 179 0.18 -12.17 71.03
C VAL A 179 -0.51 -13.48 70.72
N TYR A 180 -0.66 -13.76 69.43
CA TYR A 180 -1.17 -14.99 68.85
C TYR A 180 -0.08 -15.58 67.96
N PHE A 181 0.33 -16.82 68.24
CA PHE A 181 1.21 -17.60 67.36
C PHE A 181 0.35 -18.63 66.64
N TYR A 182 0.13 -18.45 65.34
CA TYR A 182 -0.77 -19.30 64.58
C TYR A 182 -0.08 -20.60 64.14
N GLN A 183 -0.80 -21.72 64.20
CA GLN A 183 -0.34 -22.99 63.66
C GLN A 183 -1.41 -23.60 62.75
N HIS A 184 -1.03 -23.86 61.50
CA HIS A 184 -1.83 -24.48 60.45
C HIS A 184 -3.07 -23.69 59.97
N VAL A 185 -3.05 -22.35 60.09
CA VAL A 185 -4.02 -21.45 59.42
C VAL A 185 -3.65 -21.30 57.93
N SER A 186 -4.61 -20.90 57.08
CA SER A 186 -4.40 -20.70 55.63
C SER A 186 -3.69 -19.38 55.31
N ASP A 187 -2.62 -19.46 54.51
CA ASP A 187 -1.87 -18.31 53.99
C ASP A 187 -2.73 -17.29 53.21
N GLU A 188 -3.86 -17.74 52.63
CA GLU A 188 -4.75 -16.89 51.82
C GLU A 188 -5.61 -15.92 52.65
N LEU A 189 -5.72 -16.15 53.97
CA LEU A 189 -6.54 -15.33 54.89
C LEU A 189 -5.73 -14.72 56.04
N HIS A 190 -4.73 -15.44 56.60
CA HIS A 190 -3.93 -14.95 57.72
C HIS A 190 -2.43 -14.88 57.39
N PRO A 191 -1.96 -13.80 56.74
CA PRO A 191 -0.62 -13.72 56.12
C PRO A 191 0.51 -13.35 57.12
N TYR A 192 0.47 -13.90 58.34
CA TYR A 192 1.43 -13.65 59.43
C TYR A 192 1.53 -14.87 60.37
N ASP A 193 2.75 -15.32 60.68
CA ASP A 193 3.01 -16.38 61.67
C ASP A 193 2.63 -15.95 63.11
N GLU A 194 2.85 -14.66 63.41
CA GLU A 194 2.60 -14.07 64.72
C GLU A 194 1.79 -12.78 64.57
N VAL A 195 0.80 -12.55 65.42
CA VAL A 195 0.05 -11.29 65.46
C VAL A 195 -0.13 -10.80 66.89
N VAL A 196 0.25 -9.54 67.13
CA VAL A 196 0.01 -8.84 68.40
C VAL A 196 -1.19 -7.91 68.23
N LYS A 197 -2.34 -8.26 68.83
CA LYS A 197 -3.56 -7.42 68.89
C LYS A 197 -3.54 -6.60 70.20
N ILE A 198 -3.60 -5.27 70.11
CA ILE A 198 -3.55 -4.39 71.31
C ILE A 198 -4.90 -4.45 72.06
N SER A 199 -4.86 -4.66 73.38
CA SER A 199 -6.06 -4.98 74.20
C SER A 199 -6.63 -3.77 74.94
N SER A 200 -6.45 -2.55 74.41
CA SER A 200 -6.95 -1.30 75.01
C SER A 200 -8.35 -0.94 74.51
N ALA A 201 -9.18 -0.35 75.39
CA ALA A 201 -10.48 0.22 75.05
C ALA A 201 -10.42 1.74 74.76
N GLU A 202 -9.25 2.36 74.87
CA GLU A 202 -9.03 3.77 74.55
C GLU A 202 -8.54 3.93 73.10
N ARG A 203 -8.99 4.99 72.40
CA ARG A 203 -8.51 5.30 71.04
C ARG A 203 -7.01 5.60 71.04
N LEU A 204 -6.25 4.76 70.34
CA LEU A 204 -4.82 4.92 70.15
C LEU A 204 -4.54 5.93 69.03
N SER A 205 -3.49 6.75 69.20
CA SER A 205 -2.94 7.58 68.13
C SER A 205 -1.71 6.96 67.48
N LEU A 206 -1.37 7.40 66.26
CA LEU A 206 -0.13 6.95 65.59
C LEU A 206 1.13 7.29 66.42
N ALA A 207 1.11 8.37 67.22
CA ALA A 207 2.22 8.72 68.11
C ALA A 207 2.27 7.89 69.42
N ASN A 208 1.21 7.14 69.75
CA ASN A 208 1.30 6.13 70.82
C ASN A 208 2.22 4.96 70.40
N LEU A 209 2.19 4.57 69.13
CA LEU A 209 3.06 3.52 68.58
C LEU A 209 4.44 4.05 68.16
N LEU A 210 4.50 5.29 67.66
CA LEU A 210 5.73 5.97 67.27
C LEU A 210 5.93 7.25 68.11
N PRO A 211 6.54 7.18 69.32
CA PRO A 211 6.70 8.32 70.22
C PRO A 211 7.45 9.53 69.64
N SER A 212 8.20 9.35 68.54
CA SER A 212 8.86 10.44 67.80
C SER A 212 7.90 11.36 67.02
N LEU A 213 6.63 10.97 66.86
CA LEU A 213 5.57 11.77 66.22
C LEU A 213 4.80 12.65 67.23
N LYS A 214 5.10 12.52 68.53
CA LYS A 214 4.32 13.14 69.60
C LYS A 214 4.39 14.67 69.54
N GLY A 215 3.23 15.33 69.55
CA GLY A 215 3.11 16.77 69.35
C GLY A 215 3.25 17.25 67.91
N SER A 216 3.21 16.35 66.91
CA SER A 216 3.01 16.70 65.50
C SER A 216 1.52 16.65 65.12
N ASP A 217 1.17 17.21 63.96
CA ASP A 217 -0.21 17.18 63.44
C ASP A 217 -0.74 15.73 63.20
N TRP A 218 0.15 14.73 63.19
CA TRP A 218 -0.17 13.31 63.01
C TRP A 218 -0.36 12.56 64.34
N ASP A 219 -0.09 13.19 65.49
CA ASP A 219 -0.51 12.72 66.82
C ASP A 219 -2.05 12.72 66.97
N ALA A 220 -2.76 13.47 66.11
CA ALA A 220 -4.22 13.48 66.04
C ALA A 220 -4.84 12.32 65.23
N ILE A 221 -4.03 11.48 64.56
CA ILE A 221 -4.52 10.37 63.74
C ILE A 221 -4.92 9.21 64.65
N ALA A 222 -6.23 8.94 64.71
CA ALA A 222 -6.79 7.80 65.44
C ALA A 222 -6.63 6.49 64.65
N LEU A 223 -6.21 5.45 65.38
CA LEU A 223 -6.04 4.08 64.90
C LEU A 223 -7.18 3.20 65.43
N GLU A 224 -7.82 2.46 64.53
CA GLU A 224 -8.82 1.45 64.86
C GLU A 224 -8.30 0.06 64.39
N ASP A 225 -8.61 -0.98 65.16
CA ASP A 225 -7.99 -2.34 65.10
C ASP A 225 -6.46 -2.39 64.78
N PRO A 226 -5.59 -1.73 65.58
CA PRO A 226 -4.15 -1.79 65.35
C PRO A 226 -3.56 -3.14 65.74
N ILE A 227 -2.95 -3.81 64.76
CA ILE A 227 -2.21 -5.06 64.91
C ILE A 227 -0.75 -4.93 64.47
N LEU A 228 0.12 -5.73 65.07
CA LEU A 228 1.48 -5.96 64.56
C LEU A 228 1.64 -7.41 64.16
N GLY A 229 1.75 -7.65 62.86
CA GLY A 229 2.00 -8.96 62.28
C GLY A 229 3.50 -9.18 62.06
N TYR A 230 4.03 -10.34 62.43
CA TYR A 230 5.39 -10.75 62.07
C TYR A 230 5.34 -11.97 61.15
N GLN A 231 6.20 -11.96 60.13
CA GLN A 231 6.35 -13.03 59.16
C GLN A 231 7.79 -13.55 59.17
N GLU A 232 7.97 -14.85 59.36
CA GLU A 232 9.27 -15.53 59.48
C GLU A 232 9.80 -16.01 58.12
N GLU A 233 8.96 -16.60 57.27
CA GLU A 233 9.35 -17.05 55.93
C GLU A 233 9.02 -16.02 54.83
N GLN A 234 9.97 -15.80 53.92
CA GLN A 234 9.77 -14.92 52.77
C GLN A 234 8.98 -15.66 51.67
N LEU A 235 7.68 -15.37 51.57
CA LEU A 235 6.83 -15.93 50.51
C LEU A 235 7.24 -15.40 49.12
N ILE A 236 7.59 -16.32 48.22
CA ILE A 236 7.90 -16.04 46.80
C ILE A 236 6.89 -16.81 45.94
N GLY A 237 5.81 -16.15 45.55
CA GLY A 237 4.71 -16.73 44.77
C GLY A 237 4.08 -15.71 43.82
N ALA A 238 3.46 -16.17 42.74
CA ALA A 238 3.08 -15.33 41.59
C ALA A 238 1.77 -14.51 41.76
N SER A 239 1.06 -14.66 42.88
CA SER A 239 -0.24 -14.00 43.14
C SER A 239 -0.22 -13.01 44.32
N ALA A 240 0.83 -13.00 45.14
CA ALA A 240 0.98 -12.10 46.27
C ALA A 240 2.16 -11.15 46.05
N ILE A 241 2.00 -9.86 46.41
CA ILE A 241 3.12 -8.92 46.46
C ILE A 241 4.08 -9.45 47.52
N GLY A 242 5.25 -9.97 47.08
CA GLY A 242 6.15 -10.77 47.91
C GLY A 242 6.52 -10.09 49.22
N ARG A 243 5.83 -10.47 50.30
CA ARG A 243 6.03 -9.92 51.64
C ARG A 243 7.43 -10.28 52.10
N ARG A 244 8.20 -9.26 52.48
CA ARG A 244 9.50 -9.42 53.11
C ARG A 244 9.31 -10.00 54.51
N ARG A 245 10.23 -10.86 54.93
CA ARG A 245 10.38 -11.27 56.33
C ARG A 245 10.44 -10.04 57.26
N GLY A 246 9.86 -10.17 58.44
CA GLY A 246 9.92 -9.14 59.48
C GLY A 246 8.55 -8.69 60.02
N LEU A 247 8.62 -7.60 60.77
CA LEU A 247 7.51 -6.98 61.49
C LEU A 247 6.80 -5.95 60.61
N TYR A 248 5.48 -6.08 60.53
CA TYR A 248 4.55 -5.15 59.92
C TYR A 248 3.61 -4.55 60.96
N PHE A 249 3.11 -3.36 60.69
CA PHE A 249 1.99 -2.76 61.40
C PHE A 249 0.83 -2.59 60.43
N GLU A 250 -0.37 -2.99 60.84
CA GLU A 250 -1.63 -2.75 60.14
C GLU A 250 -2.65 -2.09 61.08
N SER A 251 -3.48 -1.18 60.55
CA SER A 251 -4.60 -0.57 61.27
C SER A 251 -5.56 0.10 60.30
N ASP A 252 -6.84 0.10 60.64
CA ASP A 252 -7.84 0.94 60.00
C ASP A 252 -7.69 2.40 60.46
N VAL A 253 -7.45 3.31 59.51
CA VAL A 253 -7.18 4.72 59.83
C VAL A 253 -8.40 5.59 59.60
N VAL A 254 -8.82 6.30 60.66
CA VAL A 254 -9.96 7.22 60.60
C VAL A 254 -9.52 8.52 59.94
N PHE A 255 -9.91 8.72 58.67
CA PHE A 255 -9.58 9.91 57.86
C PHE A 255 -10.30 11.20 58.33
N GLN A 256 -9.95 11.71 59.51
CA GLN A 256 -10.51 12.91 60.13
C GLN A 256 -9.40 13.89 60.56
N GLY A 257 -9.77 15.12 60.92
CA GLY A 257 -8.84 16.15 61.38
C GLY A 257 -7.78 16.47 60.33
N THR A 258 -6.51 16.22 60.64
CA THR A 258 -5.36 16.37 59.71
C THR A 258 -5.53 15.53 58.43
N LEU A 259 -6.25 14.41 58.50
CA LEU A 259 -6.58 13.54 57.35
C LEU A 259 -7.97 13.80 56.76
N GLN A 260 -8.72 14.81 57.22
CA GLN A 260 -9.99 15.20 56.60
C GLN A 260 -9.86 15.44 55.08
N PRO A 261 -8.77 16.05 54.55
CA PRO A 261 -8.55 16.19 53.10
C PRO A 261 -8.32 14.88 52.32
N VAL A 262 -8.22 13.73 53.00
CA VAL A 262 -8.24 12.38 52.39
C VAL A 262 -9.68 11.87 52.31
N SER A 263 -10.45 11.97 53.40
CA SER A 263 -11.88 11.64 53.41
C SER A 263 -12.67 12.49 52.41
N ASP A 264 -12.41 13.80 52.37
CA ASP A 264 -13.05 14.71 51.43
C ASP A 264 -12.78 14.30 49.98
N PHE A 265 -11.52 13.98 49.65
CA PHE A 265 -11.17 13.53 48.31
C PHE A 265 -11.85 12.19 47.93
N LEU A 266 -11.82 11.21 48.83
CA LEU A 266 -12.44 9.89 48.59
C LEU A 266 -13.98 9.98 48.48
N ARG A 267 -14.62 10.92 49.17
CA ARG A 267 -16.05 11.23 49.03
C ARG A 267 -16.34 11.98 47.73
N ASP A 268 -15.62 13.06 47.47
CA ASP A 268 -15.98 14.02 46.42
C ASP A 268 -15.58 13.53 45.02
N PHE A 269 -14.44 12.83 44.89
CA PHE A 269 -13.99 12.21 43.62
C PHE A 269 -14.42 10.76 43.46
N PHE A 270 -14.44 9.96 44.55
CA PHE A 270 -14.65 8.50 44.49
C PHE A 270 -15.96 8.02 45.14
N HIS A 271 -16.80 8.95 45.59
CA HIS A 271 -18.14 8.68 46.16
C HIS A 271 -18.14 7.70 47.35
N GLN A 272 -17.04 7.68 48.11
CA GLN A 272 -16.91 6.93 49.35
C GLN A 272 -17.30 7.82 50.54
N ASP A 273 -18.53 7.71 51.03
CA ASP A 273 -19.00 8.49 52.20
C ASP A 273 -18.24 8.15 53.50
N LYS A 274 -17.78 6.90 53.63
CA LYS A 274 -17.01 6.36 54.77
C LYS A 274 -15.99 5.32 54.30
N PRO A 275 -14.86 5.74 53.72
CA PRO A 275 -13.82 4.80 53.29
C PRO A 275 -13.10 4.22 54.51
N ALA A 276 -13.40 2.96 54.84
CA ALA A 276 -12.59 2.16 55.74
C ALA A 276 -11.47 1.51 54.91
N ILE A 277 -10.22 1.85 55.21
CA ILE A 277 -9.05 1.34 54.49
C ILE A 277 -8.00 0.94 55.52
N ARG A 278 -7.77 -0.37 55.63
CA ARG A 278 -6.71 -0.93 56.46
C ARG A 278 -5.36 -0.58 55.83
N LEU A 279 -4.61 0.31 56.48
CA LEU A 279 -3.28 0.69 56.04
C LEU A 279 -2.24 -0.25 56.65
N SER A 280 -1.22 -0.58 55.87
CA SER A 280 -0.12 -1.45 56.24
C SER A 280 1.23 -0.75 56.04
N THR A 281 2.24 -1.11 56.85
CA THR A 281 3.66 -0.75 56.61
C THR A 281 4.57 -1.83 57.17
N TRP A 282 5.70 -2.08 56.50
CA TRP A 282 6.82 -2.83 57.09
C TRP A 282 7.60 -1.90 58.03
N LEU A 283 8.01 -2.42 59.19
CA LEU A 283 8.71 -1.65 60.24
C LEU A 283 10.17 -2.09 60.40
N SER A 284 10.44 -3.40 60.51
CA SER A 284 11.81 -3.91 60.66
C SER A 284 11.91 -5.39 60.30
N GLU A 285 13.12 -5.90 60.07
CA GLU A 285 13.35 -7.34 59.77
C GLU A 285 13.16 -8.25 61.00
N GLY A 286 13.19 -7.69 62.21
CA GLY A 286 13.15 -8.45 63.47
C GLY A 286 11.89 -8.22 64.30
N ARG A 287 11.71 -9.08 65.31
CA ARG A 287 10.69 -8.93 66.36
C ARG A 287 11.09 -7.80 67.32
N GLN A 288 10.74 -6.57 66.97
CA GLN A 288 10.85 -5.38 67.83
C GLN A 288 9.51 -5.12 68.53
N TYR A 289 9.23 -5.86 69.60
CA TYR A 289 8.01 -5.74 70.40
C TYR A 289 8.23 -5.00 71.73
N GLY A 290 9.46 -4.95 72.24
CA GLY A 290 9.83 -4.30 73.51
C GLY A 290 10.18 -2.82 73.33
N LYS A 291 10.80 -2.45 72.22
CA LYS A 291 11.05 -1.06 71.80
C LYS A 291 11.21 -0.95 70.28
N LEU A 292 10.25 -0.31 69.61
CA LEU A 292 10.40 0.10 68.21
C LEU A 292 11.41 1.25 68.08
N GLU A 293 12.37 1.13 67.17
CA GLU A 293 13.26 2.25 66.83
C GLU A 293 12.56 3.21 65.84
N ALA A 294 12.68 4.51 66.06
CA ALA A 294 11.99 5.50 65.22
C ALA A 294 12.65 5.59 63.83
N PRO A 295 11.96 5.25 62.73
CA PRO A 295 12.53 5.34 61.39
C PRO A 295 12.73 6.81 60.97
N SER A 296 13.65 7.06 60.04
CA SER A 296 13.82 8.38 59.41
C SER A 296 12.67 8.73 58.45
N SER A 297 11.96 7.72 57.96
CA SER A 297 10.80 7.83 57.07
C SER A 297 9.97 6.55 57.11
N PHE A 298 8.64 6.67 57.02
CA PHE A 298 7.72 5.54 56.90
C PHE A 298 6.64 5.83 55.85
N VAL A 299 6.05 4.77 55.29
CA VAL A 299 5.00 4.87 54.27
C VAL A 299 3.92 3.83 54.58
N LEU A 300 2.76 4.30 55.00
CA LEU A 300 1.55 3.51 55.21
C LEU A 300 0.76 3.43 53.89
N ARG A 301 0.42 2.21 53.45
CA ARG A 301 -0.37 1.96 52.23
C ARG A 301 -1.48 0.95 52.49
N GLY A 302 -2.66 1.22 51.94
CA GLY A 302 -3.80 0.30 51.91
C GLY A 302 -4.73 0.65 50.76
N SER A 303 -5.49 -0.33 50.26
CA SER A 303 -6.18 -0.24 48.96
C SER A 303 -7.58 -0.85 48.97
N LEU A 304 -8.54 -0.11 48.39
CA LEU A 304 -9.84 -0.62 48.03
C LEU A 304 -9.75 -1.28 46.63
N GLN A 305 -9.95 -2.60 46.60
CA GLN A 305 -10.01 -3.38 45.36
C GLN A 305 -11.45 -3.62 44.90
N HIS A 306 -11.61 -4.18 43.70
CA HIS A 306 -12.90 -4.44 43.05
C HIS A 306 -13.78 -3.19 42.83
N MET A 307 -13.17 -2.01 42.74
CA MET A 307 -13.87 -0.79 42.36
C MET A 307 -14.19 -0.78 40.86
N SER A 308 -15.23 -0.03 40.47
CA SER A 308 -15.53 0.26 39.07
C SER A 308 -16.13 1.67 38.98
N LEU A 309 -15.26 2.68 39.00
CA LEU A 309 -15.65 4.08 38.82
C LEU A 309 -15.18 4.58 37.45
N ASP A 310 -16.13 4.97 36.61
CA ASP A 310 -15.88 5.61 35.32
C ASP A 310 -15.77 7.14 35.50
N LEU A 311 -14.64 7.72 35.11
CA LEU A 311 -14.31 9.14 35.29
C LEU A 311 -13.98 9.79 33.93
N LEU A 312 -14.71 10.87 33.60
CA LEU A 312 -14.54 11.69 32.39
C LEU A 312 -14.60 10.90 31.06
N ASP A 313 -15.23 9.72 31.07
CA ASP A 313 -15.35 8.76 29.96
C ASP A 313 -14.03 8.22 29.39
N ILE A 314 -12.91 8.39 30.12
CA ILE A 314 -11.55 8.05 29.68
C ILE A 314 -10.80 7.15 30.68
N LEU A 315 -11.09 7.26 31.98
CA LEU A 315 -10.49 6.44 33.04
C LEU A 315 -11.53 5.57 33.72
N LYS A 316 -11.31 4.27 33.82
CA LYS A 316 -12.13 3.34 34.61
C LYS A 316 -11.30 2.78 35.76
N PHE A 317 -11.45 3.35 36.95
CA PHE A 317 -10.69 2.96 38.13
C PHE A 317 -11.12 1.58 38.65
N ARG A 318 -10.14 0.70 38.83
CA ARG A 318 -10.28 -0.68 39.32
C ARG A 318 -9.85 -0.84 40.78
N GLU A 319 -8.85 -0.06 41.18
CA GLU A 319 -8.24 -0.08 42.51
C GLU A 319 -7.90 1.35 42.94
N ILE A 320 -8.15 1.68 44.20
CA ILE A 320 -7.66 2.92 44.82
C ILE A 320 -6.94 2.63 46.13
N GLY A 321 -5.63 2.81 46.09
CA GLY A 321 -4.73 2.88 47.22
C GLY A 321 -4.63 4.30 47.79
N VAL A 322 -4.61 4.40 49.11
CA VAL A 322 -4.17 5.59 49.84
C VAL A 322 -2.72 5.37 50.28
N GLU A 323 -1.87 6.35 50.01
CA GLU A 323 -0.54 6.45 50.61
C GLU A 323 -0.52 7.59 51.64
N LEU A 324 -0.08 7.27 52.85
CA LEU A 324 0.27 8.21 53.90
C LEU A 324 1.78 8.11 54.17
N SER A 325 2.54 9.18 53.90
CA SER A 325 4.00 9.16 54.01
C SER A 325 4.53 10.21 55.00
N GLY A 326 5.45 9.80 55.86
CA GLY A 326 6.13 10.67 56.83
C GLY A 326 7.65 10.57 56.66
N HIS A 327 8.35 11.71 56.69
CA HIS A 327 9.81 11.77 56.59
C HIS A 327 10.40 12.90 57.42
N GLN A 328 11.56 12.66 58.01
CA GLN A 328 12.27 13.64 58.84
C GLN A 328 13.05 14.64 57.98
N ILE A 329 12.71 15.93 58.06
CA ILE A 329 13.43 17.04 57.43
C ILE A 329 14.24 17.79 58.48
N TYR A 330 15.53 18.03 58.20
CA TYR A 330 16.36 18.93 58.99
C TYR A 330 16.13 20.39 58.58
N HIS A 331 15.51 21.18 59.44
CA HIS A 331 15.26 22.60 59.19
C HIS A 331 16.48 23.43 59.58
N THR A 332 17.38 23.67 58.61
CA THR A 332 18.62 24.46 58.78
C THR A 332 18.44 25.82 59.47
N ALA A 333 17.28 26.47 59.31
CA ALA A 333 16.96 27.74 59.97
C ALA A 333 16.65 27.61 61.48
N ALA A 334 16.03 26.51 61.91
CA ALA A 334 15.67 26.25 63.31
C ALA A 334 16.67 25.33 64.03
N ARG A 335 17.53 24.63 63.26
CA ARG A 335 18.45 23.56 63.69
C ARG A 335 17.80 22.35 64.35
N ASP A 336 16.48 22.20 64.19
CA ASP A 336 15.74 21.01 64.60
C ASP A 336 15.45 20.09 63.40
N THR A 337 15.20 18.82 63.72
CA THR A 337 14.63 17.85 62.77
C THR A 337 13.14 17.77 63.05
N LYS A 338 12.30 17.99 62.05
CA LYS A 338 10.84 17.84 62.17
C LYS A 338 10.33 16.81 61.18
N TRP A 339 9.22 16.19 61.54
CA TRP A 339 8.48 15.39 60.59
C TRP A 339 7.77 16.29 59.59
N SER A 340 8.00 16.01 58.31
CA SER A 340 7.20 16.45 57.19
C SER A 340 6.33 15.28 56.76
N PHE A 341 5.08 15.57 56.38
CA PHE A 341 4.10 14.55 56.04
C PHE A 341 3.43 14.87 54.70
N GLY A 342 3.10 13.82 53.97
CA GLY A 342 2.38 13.89 52.70
C GLY A 342 1.32 12.80 52.60
N TYR A 343 0.44 12.97 51.63
CA TYR A 343 -0.51 11.95 51.24
C TYR A 343 -0.70 11.97 49.72
N GLY A 344 -1.04 10.81 49.17
CA GLY A 344 -1.32 10.63 47.75
C GLY A 344 -2.21 9.41 47.53
N PHE A 345 -2.60 9.20 46.30
CA PHE A 345 -3.37 8.02 45.89
C PHE A 345 -2.62 7.26 44.81
N PHE A 346 -2.83 5.96 44.73
CA PHE A 346 -2.25 5.09 43.72
C PHE A 346 -3.24 3.99 43.33
N GLY A 347 -2.90 3.15 42.36
CA GLY A 347 -3.67 1.94 42.07
C GLY A 347 -3.72 1.67 40.57
N LYS A 348 -4.79 1.00 40.14
CA LYS A 348 -4.96 0.51 38.78
C LYS A 348 -6.24 1.04 38.16
N LEU A 349 -6.17 1.40 36.89
CA LEU A 349 -7.31 1.81 36.09
C LEU A 349 -7.17 1.27 34.67
N ASP A 350 -8.30 1.16 33.97
CA ASP A 350 -8.32 0.94 32.54
C ASP A 350 -8.38 2.31 31.83
N LEU A 351 -7.48 2.54 30.88
CA LEU A 351 -7.43 3.75 30.06
C LEU A 351 -8.04 3.48 28.69
N SER A 352 -9.18 4.11 28.41
CA SER A 352 -9.78 4.08 27.06
C SER A 352 -8.92 4.89 26.09
N VAL A 353 -8.63 4.32 24.91
CA VAL A 353 -7.86 4.95 23.83
C VAL A 353 -8.54 4.76 22.47
N PRO A 354 -8.39 5.69 21.50
CA PRO A 354 -9.03 5.59 20.19
C PRO A 354 -8.65 4.32 19.43
N CYS A 355 -9.60 3.82 18.63
CA CYS A 355 -9.43 2.69 17.71
C CYS A 355 -8.99 1.34 18.33
N THR A 356 -8.90 1.24 19.66
CA THR A 356 -8.50 0.01 20.37
C THR A 356 -9.74 -0.64 21.01
N VAL A 357 -9.88 -1.97 20.85
CA VAL A 357 -11.06 -2.72 21.35
C VAL A 357 -10.96 -3.06 22.84
N VAL A 358 -9.74 -3.14 23.38
CA VAL A 358 -9.44 -3.40 24.79
C VAL A 358 -8.76 -2.15 25.36
N PRO A 359 -9.28 -1.57 26.47
CA PRO A 359 -8.59 -0.49 27.17
C PRO A 359 -7.19 -0.89 27.65
N LEU A 360 -6.26 0.08 27.72
CA LEU A 360 -4.91 -0.16 28.24
C LEU A 360 -4.97 -0.33 29.76
N GLN A 361 -4.34 -1.37 30.29
CA GLN A 361 -4.16 -1.52 31.74
C GLN A 361 -2.99 -0.65 32.19
N VAL A 362 -3.23 0.23 33.16
CA VAL A 362 -2.25 1.20 33.62
C VAL A 362 -2.25 1.32 35.15
N GLU A 363 -1.05 1.50 35.72
CA GLU A 363 -0.89 1.94 37.11
C GLU A 363 -0.88 3.47 37.18
N TYR A 364 -1.51 4.04 38.20
CA TYR A 364 -1.54 5.49 38.41
C TYR A 364 -1.01 5.90 39.79
N TYR A 365 -0.52 7.13 39.85
CA TYR A 365 -0.11 7.84 41.06
C TYR A 365 -0.65 9.28 40.99
N LEU A 366 -1.46 9.65 41.97
CA LEU A 366 -2.10 10.96 42.09
C LEU A 366 -1.51 11.72 43.28
N LEU A 367 -0.72 12.74 42.98
CA LEU A 367 0.02 13.54 43.98
C LEU A 367 -0.59 14.93 44.12
N LYS A 368 -0.77 15.41 45.36
CA LYS A 368 -1.30 16.75 45.61
C LYS A 368 -0.21 17.81 45.43
N SER A 369 -0.50 18.82 44.62
CA SER A 369 0.17 20.12 44.62
C SER A 369 -0.80 21.20 45.12
N VAL A 370 -0.29 22.38 45.47
CA VAL A 370 -0.97 23.41 46.29
C VAL A 370 -2.44 23.66 45.88
N ASN A 371 -2.70 23.82 44.58
CA ASN A 371 -4.04 24.09 44.03
C ASN A 371 -4.53 23.00 43.04
N SER A 372 -3.81 21.89 42.88
CA SER A 372 -4.05 20.93 41.79
C SER A 372 -3.46 19.55 42.05
N TRP A 373 -4.14 18.49 41.62
CA TRP A 373 -3.57 17.15 41.57
C TRP A 373 -2.70 16.96 40.32
N MET A 374 -1.59 16.26 40.47
CA MET A 374 -0.79 15.72 39.37
C MET A 374 -1.09 14.22 39.27
N LEU A 375 -1.79 13.82 38.21
CA LEU A 375 -2.04 12.43 37.84
C LEU A 375 -0.89 11.97 36.95
N ARG A 376 -0.10 11.00 37.41
CA ARG A 376 0.83 10.23 36.58
C ARG A 376 0.25 8.85 36.34
N VAL A 377 0.39 8.36 35.12
CA VAL A 377 -0.12 7.08 34.63
C VAL A 377 0.99 6.40 33.84
N ARG A 378 1.21 5.10 34.08
CA ARG A 378 2.22 4.27 33.40
C ARG A 378 1.57 2.98 32.93
N LEU A 379 1.96 2.50 31.76
CA LEU A 379 1.53 1.19 31.26
C LEU A 379 1.94 0.06 32.21
N THR A 380 1.04 -0.90 32.43
CA THR A 380 1.31 -2.12 33.21
C THR A 380 2.06 -3.15 32.37
N ASP A 381 1.74 -3.22 31.07
CA ASP A 381 2.46 -4.00 30.06
C ASP A 381 3.72 -3.26 29.60
N ASP A 382 4.68 -3.99 28.99
CA ASP A 382 5.93 -3.40 28.49
C ASP A 382 5.72 -2.48 27.25
N GLU A 383 4.71 -2.79 26.42
CA GLU A 383 4.49 -2.16 25.10
C GLU A 383 3.00 -1.89 24.82
N TRP A 384 2.67 -0.64 24.45
CA TRP A 384 1.40 -0.30 23.82
C TRP A 384 1.49 -0.68 22.35
N ASN A 385 0.69 -1.68 21.96
CA ASN A 385 0.63 -2.22 20.60
C ASN A 385 -0.54 -1.62 19.80
N ASP A 386 -0.42 -1.64 18.46
CA ASP A 386 -1.38 -1.09 17.49
C ASP A 386 -1.82 0.35 17.82
N VAL A 387 -0.86 1.22 18.13
CA VAL A 387 -1.11 2.55 18.72
C VAL A 387 -2.01 3.42 17.83
N PHE A 388 -3.08 3.95 18.44
CA PHE A 388 -4.19 4.66 17.77
C PHE A 388 -4.86 3.89 16.62
N GLY A 389 -4.74 2.56 16.58
CA GLY A 389 -5.25 1.71 15.50
C GLY A 389 -4.30 1.57 14.30
N ILE A 390 -3.08 2.10 14.37
CA ILE A 390 -2.05 1.93 13.34
C ILE A 390 -1.40 0.56 13.57
N LYS A 391 -1.74 -0.42 12.73
CA LYS A 391 -1.33 -1.81 12.91
C LYS A 391 0.20 -1.97 12.87
N GLY A 392 0.77 -2.63 13.86
CA GLY A 392 2.21 -2.86 14.00
C GLY A 392 2.98 -1.70 14.62
N LEU A 393 2.34 -0.57 14.89
CA LEU A 393 2.96 0.56 15.58
C LEU A 393 3.04 0.27 17.08
N GLN A 394 4.24 0.36 17.66
CA GLN A 394 4.51 0.07 19.06
C GLN A 394 5.11 1.27 19.80
N LEU A 395 4.63 1.54 21.02
CA LEU A 395 5.25 2.47 21.97
C LEU A 395 5.64 1.76 23.27
N SER A 396 6.88 1.95 23.72
CA SER A 396 7.40 1.45 25.01
C SER A 396 7.73 2.58 25.97
N GLU A 397 7.95 2.25 27.25
CA GLU A 397 8.19 3.19 28.36
C GLU A 397 7.11 4.29 28.51
N VAL A 398 5.86 4.00 28.10
CA VAL A 398 4.77 4.99 28.03
C VAL A 398 4.46 5.64 29.39
N LEU A 399 4.67 6.95 29.45
CA LEU A 399 4.39 7.81 30.60
C LEU A 399 3.37 8.89 30.21
N LEU A 400 2.28 8.94 30.97
CA LEU A 400 1.16 9.87 30.78
C LEU A 400 1.04 10.76 32.02
N GLN A 401 0.97 12.09 31.83
CA GLN A 401 0.89 13.06 32.94
C GLN A 401 -0.20 14.11 32.72
N ALA A 402 -1.17 14.19 33.62
CA ALA A 402 -2.24 15.19 33.61
C ALA A 402 -2.27 16.03 34.89
N LYS A 403 -2.79 17.25 34.79
CA LYS A 403 -3.04 18.16 35.91
C LYS A 403 -4.55 18.36 36.08
N ILE A 404 -5.07 18.11 37.28
CA ILE A 404 -6.49 18.24 37.60
C ILE A 404 -6.64 19.35 38.64
N ASP A 405 -7.30 20.45 38.27
CA ASP A 405 -7.51 21.60 39.16
C ASP A 405 -8.70 21.37 40.09
N VAL A 406 -8.50 21.65 41.38
CA VAL A 406 -9.47 21.35 42.44
C VAL A 406 -10.66 22.31 42.37
N GLY A 407 -11.88 21.77 42.44
CA GLY A 407 -13.14 22.51 42.34
C GLY A 407 -13.57 22.84 40.91
N LYS A 408 -12.95 22.23 39.89
CA LYS A 408 -13.29 22.37 38.46
C LYS A 408 -13.40 21.03 37.74
N GLU A 409 -13.71 19.96 38.47
CA GLU A 409 -13.71 18.58 37.99
C GLU A 409 -14.68 18.35 36.82
N LYS A 410 -15.76 19.14 36.72
CA LYS A 410 -16.78 19.03 35.67
C LYS A 410 -16.53 19.94 34.46
N ASP A 411 -15.68 20.97 34.60
CA ASP A 411 -15.34 21.90 33.52
C ASP A 411 -14.01 21.54 32.83
N SER A 412 -13.17 20.72 33.48
CA SER A 412 -11.81 20.42 33.06
C SER A 412 -11.77 19.21 32.13
N ARG A 413 -11.63 19.44 30.81
CA ARG A 413 -11.29 18.37 29.86
C ARG A 413 -9.93 17.78 30.22
N LEU A 414 -9.89 16.50 30.57
CA LEU A 414 -8.65 15.81 30.92
C LEU A 414 -7.76 15.67 29.69
N SER A 415 -6.54 16.20 29.78
CA SER A 415 -5.48 16.00 28.79
C SER A 415 -4.21 15.56 29.48
N PHE A 416 -3.61 14.50 28.96
CA PHE A 416 -2.32 13.98 29.35
C PHE A 416 -1.25 14.53 28.42
N GLY A 417 -0.16 15.05 28.98
CA GLY A 417 1.13 15.04 28.28
C GLY A 417 1.60 13.60 28.13
N VAL A 418 2.09 13.24 26.95
CA VAL A 418 2.60 11.91 26.59
C VAL A 418 4.11 12.01 26.43
N GLU A 419 4.86 11.09 27.05
CA GLU A 419 6.26 10.81 26.76
C GLU A 419 6.42 9.29 26.61
N ALA A 420 7.07 8.82 25.54
CA ALA A 420 7.30 7.40 25.28
C ALA A 420 8.49 7.20 24.32
N ASN A 421 8.86 5.94 24.09
CA ASN A 421 9.76 5.54 23.02
C ASN A 421 8.96 4.93 21.87
N LEU A 422 9.10 5.48 20.67
CA LEU A 422 8.60 4.92 19.42
C LEU A 422 9.68 4.05 18.78
N GLN A 423 9.38 2.79 18.50
CA GLN A 423 10.18 2.00 17.56
C GLN A 423 9.66 2.28 16.13
N LEU A 424 10.55 2.72 15.24
CA LEU A 424 10.25 2.92 13.82
C LEU A 424 11.46 2.49 12.98
N ARG A 425 11.24 1.61 12.00
CA ARG A 425 12.29 0.88 11.29
C ARG A 425 13.21 0.18 12.29
N LYS A 426 14.52 0.42 12.20
CA LYS A 426 15.56 -0.13 13.09
C LYS A 426 16.01 0.86 14.18
N THR A 427 15.28 1.93 14.40
CA THR A 427 15.67 3.04 15.27
C THR A 427 14.59 3.36 16.30
N THR A 428 15.01 3.61 17.53
CA THR A 428 14.11 4.04 18.61
C THR A 428 14.17 5.56 18.73
N PHE A 429 13.01 6.22 18.68
CA PHE A 429 12.87 7.67 18.76
C PHE A 429 12.06 8.07 20.00
N GLY A 430 12.52 9.06 20.75
CA GLY A 430 11.72 9.64 21.83
C GLY A 430 10.54 10.42 21.26
N ILE A 431 9.32 10.01 21.57
CA ILE A 431 8.07 10.66 21.12
C ILE A 431 7.43 11.45 22.26
N ARG A 432 6.89 12.64 21.95
CA ARG A 432 6.26 13.53 22.93
C ARG A 432 4.97 14.14 22.38
N GLY A 433 4.00 14.45 23.24
CA GLY A 433 2.81 15.17 22.80
C GLY A 433 1.68 15.19 23.81
N TYR A 434 0.44 15.10 23.33
CA TYR A 434 -0.78 15.22 24.11
C TYR A 434 -1.81 14.16 23.71
N TYR A 435 -2.50 13.61 24.72
CA TYR A 435 -3.62 12.70 24.57
C TYR A 435 -4.85 13.20 25.36
N SER A 436 -6.04 13.10 24.76
CA SER A 436 -7.34 13.35 25.38
C SER A 436 -8.44 12.59 24.64
N LYS A 437 -9.65 12.55 25.22
CA LYS A 437 -10.80 11.86 24.62
C LYS A 437 -11.17 12.38 23.22
N ASP A 438 -11.08 13.69 23.00
CA ASP A 438 -11.55 14.36 21.78
C ASP A 438 -10.42 14.58 20.75
N TYR A 439 -9.16 14.62 21.19
CA TYR A 439 -8.01 15.00 20.38
C TYR A 439 -6.73 14.36 20.88
N TYR A 440 -5.86 13.94 19.97
CA TYR A 440 -4.50 13.51 20.26
C TYR A 440 -3.53 14.04 19.22
N SER A 441 -2.30 14.33 19.65
CA SER A 441 -1.18 14.61 18.75
C SER A 441 0.13 14.27 19.46
N VAL A 442 0.94 13.41 18.84
CA VAL A 442 2.27 13.02 19.32
C VAL A 442 3.28 13.15 18.18
N GLU A 443 4.50 13.61 18.51
CA GLU A 443 5.53 13.96 17.54
C GLU A 443 6.91 13.42 17.94
N ALA A 444 7.62 12.85 16.97
CA ALA A 444 8.98 12.34 17.09
C ALA A 444 9.87 12.94 15.99
N TYR A 445 11.03 13.49 16.36
CA TYR A 445 12.00 14.02 15.41
C TYR A 445 12.84 12.89 14.80
N LEU A 446 12.82 12.78 13.47
CA LEU A 446 13.49 11.72 12.71
C LEU A 446 14.82 12.18 12.08
N GLY A 447 14.97 13.47 11.81
CA GLY A 447 16.17 14.04 11.16
C GLY A 447 16.04 14.20 9.64
N ASP A 448 17.15 14.09 8.91
CA ASP A 448 17.16 14.17 7.44
C ASP A 448 16.81 12.78 6.84
N LEU A 449 15.99 12.76 5.78
CA LEU A 449 15.46 11.54 5.15
C LEU A 449 15.60 11.59 3.61
N SER A 450 15.73 10.43 2.97
CA SER A 450 15.56 10.26 1.52
C SER A 450 14.14 9.84 1.14
N LEU A 451 13.82 9.84 -0.16
CA LEU A 451 12.55 9.30 -0.65
C LEU A 451 12.39 7.79 -0.34
N GLN A 452 13.49 7.03 -0.27
CA GLN A 452 13.45 5.64 0.16
C GLN A 452 13.07 5.52 1.65
N ASP A 453 13.65 6.36 2.52
CA ASP A 453 13.30 6.35 3.95
C ASP A 453 11.81 6.71 4.16
N VAL A 454 11.29 7.66 3.39
CA VAL A 454 9.86 8.02 3.39
C VAL A 454 8.99 6.87 2.88
N GLY A 455 9.42 6.14 1.85
CA GLY A 455 8.74 4.94 1.35
C GLY A 455 8.73 3.77 2.34
N GLU A 456 9.83 3.56 3.06
CA GLU A 456 9.91 2.57 4.15
C GLU A 456 8.96 2.93 5.31
N ILE A 457 8.95 4.19 5.75
CA ILE A 457 8.03 4.68 6.80
C ILE A 457 6.57 4.56 6.35
N PHE A 458 6.27 4.87 5.09
CA PHE A 458 4.92 4.71 4.53
C PHE A 458 4.48 3.25 4.51
N HIS A 459 5.36 2.34 4.10
CA HIS A 459 5.06 0.91 4.12
C HIS A 459 4.84 0.38 5.55
N GLU A 460 5.65 0.83 6.51
CA GLU A 460 5.55 0.42 7.92
C GLU A 460 4.25 0.93 8.58
N LEU A 461 3.81 2.16 8.27
CA LEU A 461 2.62 2.76 8.88
C LEU A 461 1.29 2.46 8.14
N ILE A 462 1.32 2.16 6.84
CA ILE A 462 0.12 2.03 5.99
C ILE A 462 0.03 0.66 5.27
N GLY A 463 1.11 -0.13 5.25
CA GLY A 463 1.12 -1.49 4.69
C GLY A 463 1.03 -1.53 3.15
N CYS A 464 1.37 -0.43 2.47
CA CYS A 464 1.34 -0.29 1.02
C CYS A 464 2.72 0.20 0.52
N GLU A 465 3.10 -0.12 -0.72
CA GLU A 465 4.26 0.51 -1.36
C GLU A 465 3.87 1.82 -2.04
N LEU A 466 4.81 2.77 -2.15
CA LEU A 466 4.71 3.91 -3.06
C LEU A 466 5.08 3.51 -4.48
N ASP A 467 4.47 4.15 -5.47
CA ASP A 467 4.83 4.03 -6.86
C ASP A 467 6.15 4.74 -7.20
N ILE A 468 6.75 4.40 -8.34
CA ILE A 468 8.04 4.95 -8.77
C ILE A 468 7.85 6.39 -9.28
N PHE A 469 8.55 7.34 -8.65
CA PHE A 469 8.48 8.76 -9.00
C PHE A 469 9.89 9.33 -9.23
N SER A 470 10.10 9.99 -10.37
CA SER A 470 11.41 10.19 -11.00
C SER A 470 12.04 11.58 -10.78
N HIS A 471 11.85 12.16 -9.59
CA HIS A 471 12.39 13.47 -9.21
C HIS A 471 13.31 13.40 -7.98
N ASP A 472 14.26 14.33 -7.88
CA ASP A 472 15.22 14.39 -6.77
C ASP A 472 14.58 15.05 -5.54
N PHE A 473 14.32 14.25 -4.51
CA PHE A 473 13.82 14.72 -3.21
C PHE A 473 14.90 14.64 -2.12
N VAL A 474 15.05 15.72 -1.35
CA VAL A 474 15.82 15.73 -0.09
C VAL A 474 14.94 16.31 1.02
N PHE A 475 14.65 15.48 2.03
CA PHE A 475 13.84 15.85 3.18
C PHE A 475 14.75 16.17 4.37
N LYS A 476 14.56 17.33 5.02
CA LYS A 476 15.44 17.80 6.10
C LYS A 476 14.70 18.20 7.36
N ASN A 477 15.30 17.91 8.52
CA ASN A 477 14.73 18.17 9.84
C ASN A 477 13.28 17.66 9.97
N MET A 478 13.03 16.44 9.52
CA MET A 478 11.70 15.83 9.52
C MET A 478 11.28 15.38 10.92
N SER A 479 10.05 15.71 11.31
CA SER A 479 9.31 15.11 12.41
C SER A 479 8.19 14.23 11.86
N LEU A 480 7.96 13.05 12.45
CA LEU A 480 6.71 12.31 12.32
C LEU A 480 5.72 12.81 13.36
N ARG A 481 4.54 13.23 12.91
CA ARG A 481 3.39 13.57 13.75
C ARG A 481 2.25 12.60 13.48
N LEU A 482 1.74 12.00 14.55
CA LEU A 482 0.53 11.19 14.57
C LEU A 482 -0.56 11.98 15.30
N SER A 483 -1.73 12.15 14.71
CA SER A 483 -2.82 12.91 15.34
C SER A 483 -4.20 12.40 14.95
N SER A 484 -5.24 12.88 15.63
CA SER A 484 -6.64 12.65 15.26
C SER A 484 -7.04 13.20 13.88
N GLU A 485 -6.17 13.98 13.22
CA GLU A 485 -6.33 14.47 11.85
C GLU A 485 -5.61 13.58 10.81
N GLY A 486 -4.73 12.67 11.25
CA GLY A 486 -4.01 11.74 10.39
C GLY A 486 -2.51 11.62 10.70
N ILE A 487 -1.78 11.06 9.74
CA ILE A 487 -0.32 10.82 9.81
C ILE A 487 0.39 11.84 8.91
N GLN A 488 1.38 12.56 9.46
CA GLN A 488 2.13 13.59 8.74
C GLN A 488 3.64 13.48 8.99
N LEU A 489 4.45 13.71 7.95
CA LEU A 489 5.86 14.07 8.10
C LEU A 489 6.03 15.57 7.84
N LEU A 490 6.65 16.30 8.76
CA LEU A 490 6.77 17.77 8.74
C LEU A 490 8.23 18.19 8.77
N GLY A 491 8.66 19.10 7.89
CA GLY A 491 10.04 19.58 7.85
C GLY A 491 10.32 20.51 6.67
N ALA A 492 11.57 20.51 6.18
CA ALA A 492 11.94 21.21 4.96
C ALA A 492 12.07 20.21 3.80
N VAL A 493 11.36 20.45 2.70
CA VAL A 493 11.36 19.55 1.53
C VAL A 493 12.06 20.24 0.38
N THR A 494 13.06 19.60 -0.20
CA THR A 494 13.77 20.08 -1.38
C THR A 494 13.42 19.21 -2.57
N ILE A 495 12.94 19.83 -3.66
CA ILE A 495 12.60 19.15 -4.91
C ILE A 495 13.47 19.75 -6.03
N ASN A 496 14.24 18.91 -6.72
CA ASN A 496 15.12 19.33 -7.83
C ASN A 496 16.02 20.56 -7.49
N GLY A 497 16.45 20.68 -6.22
CA GLY A 497 17.28 21.77 -5.70
C GLY A 497 16.55 22.94 -5.02
N HIS A 498 15.21 23.04 -5.11
CA HIS A 498 14.43 24.12 -4.51
C HIS A 498 13.79 23.68 -3.18
N THR A 499 14.14 24.34 -2.06
CA THR A 499 13.69 23.99 -0.71
C THR A 499 12.48 24.82 -0.26
N SER A 500 11.46 24.18 0.30
CA SER A 500 10.34 24.85 0.97
C SER A 500 10.72 25.45 2.32
N ALA A 501 10.10 26.59 2.67
CA ALA A 501 10.23 27.20 3.99
C ALA A 501 9.61 26.32 5.10
N ARG A 502 8.49 25.67 4.76
CA ARG A 502 7.89 24.52 5.47
C ARG A 502 7.22 23.63 4.43
N GLY A 503 7.48 22.32 4.51
CA GLY A 503 6.75 21.30 3.77
C GLY A 503 6.04 20.34 4.71
N ALA A 504 4.90 19.83 4.25
CA ALA A 504 4.10 18.82 4.94
C ALA A 504 3.80 17.67 3.98
N LEU A 505 4.09 16.44 4.42
CA LEU A 505 3.70 15.21 3.75
C LEU A 505 2.51 14.64 4.51
N GLY A 506 1.35 14.59 3.89
CA GLY A 506 0.21 13.81 4.39
C GLY A 506 0.29 12.38 3.88
N LEU A 507 0.26 11.40 4.78
CA LEU A 507 0.32 9.98 4.44
C LEU A 507 -1.10 9.39 4.41
N TRP A 508 -1.52 8.87 3.24
CA TRP A 508 -2.86 8.34 3.00
C TRP A 508 -2.79 6.93 2.40
N ARG A 509 -3.88 6.17 2.47
CA ARG A 509 -3.90 4.78 1.97
C ARG A 509 -3.62 4.67 0.45
N ASP A 510 -4.01 5.70 -0.30
CA ASP A 510 -3.85 5.78 -1.76
C ASP A 510 -2.56 6.52 -2.20
N GLY A 511 -1.74 7.03 -1.27
CA GLY A 511 -0.46 7.69 -1.59
C GLY A 511 -0.02 8.76 -0.58
N ILE A 512 1.02 9.52 -0.94
CA ILE A 512 1.50 10.68 -0.17
C ILE A 512 1.19 11.97 -0.92
N SER A 513 0.61 12.94 -0.21
CA SER A 513 0.49 14.33 -0.67
C SER A 513 1.60 15.19 -0.06
N ILE A 514 2.52 15.70 -0.88
CA ILE A 514 3.63 16.58 -0.46
C ILE A 514 3.27 18.03 -0.85
N SER A 515 3.07 18.89 0.14
CA SER A 515 2.79 20.32 -0.11
C SER A 515 3.81 21.21 0.60
N GLY A 516 4.08 22.39 0.05
CA GLY A 516 5.01 23.34 0.67
C GLY A 516 5.17 24.63 -0.11
N GLY A 517 5.26 25.75 0.63
CA GLY A 517 5.64 27.04 0.09
C GLY A 517 7.15 27.14 -0.08
N ILE A 518 7.59 27.41 -1.30
CA ILE A 518 8.93 27.90 -1.64
C ILE A 518 8.97 29.39 -1.29
N GLY A 519 10.09 29.90 -0.80
CA GLY A 519 10.24 31.36 -0.62
C GLY A 519 10.29 32.10 -1.96
N ASP A 520 9.98 33.40 -1.96
CA ASP A 520 10.01 34.25 -3.15
C ASP A 520 11.31 34.07 -3.95
N LEU A 521 11.19 33.84 -5.26
CA LEU A 521 12.32 33.60 -6.16
C LEU A 521 12.53 34.81 -7.07
N GLU A 522 13.73 35.39 -7.05
CA GLU A 522 14.11 36.55 -7.85
C GLU A 522 15.12 36.14 -8.93
N PHE A 523 14.73 36.29 -10.20
CA PHE A 523 15.51 35.96 -11.39
C PHE A 523 15.59 37.17 -12.33
N GLU A 524 16.60 38.02 -12.16
CA GLU A 524 16.86 39.27 -12.93
C GLU A 524 15.69 40.28 -12.98
N HIS A 525 14.73 40.05 -13.88
CA HIS A 525 13.55 40.91 -14.12
C HIS A 525 12.23 40.15 -13.88
N ILE A 526 12.31 38.93 -13.37
CA ILE A 526 11.20 38.05 -13.03
C ILE A 526 11.21 37.86 -11.52
N ASN A 527 10.12 38.23 -10.85
CA ASN A 527 9.93 38.00 -9.42
C ASN A 527 8.74 37.04 -9.24
N ILE A 528 8.98 35.87 -8.66
CA ILE A 528 7.99 34.82 -8.42
C ILE A 528 7.67 34.79 -6.93
N LYS A 529 6.41 35.10 -6.58
CA LYS A 529 5.89 35.14 -5.21
C LYS A 529 4.92 34.01 -4.96
N GLU A 530 4.69 33.70 -3.68
CA GLU A 530 3.74 32.67 -3.23
C GLU A 530 3.96 31.32 -3.95
N ALA A 531 5.22 31.04 -4.31
CA ALA A 531 5.58 29.85 -5.06
C ALA A 531 5.33 28.60 -4.20
N SER A 532 4.67 27.59 -4.75
CA SER A 532 4.34 26.36 -4.00
C SER A 532 4.30 25.13 -4.89
N PHE A 533 4.58 23.97 -4.31
CA PHE A 533 4.33 22.68 -4.92
C PHE A 533 3.14 21.96 -4.26
N ASP A 534 2.37 21.25 -5.08
CA ASP A 534 1.41 20.22 -4.69
C ASP A 534 1.74 18.93 -5.47
N VAL A 535 2.45 18.02 -4.80
CA VAL A 535 2.88 16.73 -5.34
C VAL A 535 1.98 15.63 -4.78
N PHE A 536 1.58 14.70 -5.63
CA PHE A 536 1.01 13.44 -5.18
C PHE A 536 1.83 12.27 -5.72
N ILE A 537 2.19 11.34 -4.85
CA ILE A 537 2.83 10.07 -5.20
C ILE A 537 1.85 8.96 -4.82
N ALA A 538 1.33 8.25 -5.82
CA ALA A 538 0.34 7.19 -5.62
C ALA A 538 0.92 5.98 -4.87
N SER A 539 0.06 5.18 -4.23
CA SER A 539 0.42 3.86 -3.72
C SER A 539 0.14 2.76 -4.76
N LYS A 540 0.96 1.68 -4.73
CA LYS A 540 0.78 0.48 -5.55
C LYS A 540 -0.38 -0.37 -5.02
N LEU A 541 -1.61 0.09 -5.22
CA LEU A 541 -2.84 -0.65 -4.92
C LEU A 541 -3.48 -1.20 -6.19
N ASP A 542 -3.34 -2.52 -6.36
CA ASP A 542 -3.53 -3.35 -7.58
C ASP A 542 -4.78 -3.09 -8.46
N THR A 543 -5.81 -2.42 -7.95
CA THR A 543 -7.09 -2.20 -8.66
C THR A 543 -7.84 -0.90 -8.31
N ALA A 544 -7.32 -0.03 -7.44
CA ALA A 544 -8.19 0.94 -6.73
C ALA A 544 -7.70 2.40 -6.61
N CYS A 545 -6.50 2.77 -7.06
CA CYS A 545 -6.07 4.16 -6.99
C CYS A 545 -6.63 4.98 -8.16
N SER A 546 -7.50 5.95 -7.87
CA SER A 546 -8.04 6.91 -8.86
C SER A 546 -7.17 8.15 -9.06
N ARG A 547 -6.10 8.30 -8.27
CA ARG A 547 -5.17 9.44 -8.29
C ARG A 547 -3.83 8.98 -8.84
N ILE A 548 -3.51 9.40 -10.06
CA ILE A 548 -2.18 9.22 -10.65
C ILE A 548 -1.14 10.12 -9.96
N SER A 549 0.12 9.71 -9.99
CA SER A 549 1.24 10.51 -9.49
C SER A 549 1.39 11.79 -10.33
N LYS A 550 1.44 12.95 -9.66
CA LYS A 550 1.47 14.28 -10.28
C LYS A 550 2.38 15.25 -9.53
N LEU A 551 2.91 16.24 -10.23
CA LEU A 551 3.61 17.39 -9.65
C LEU A 551 3.01 18.67 -10.26
N ASP A 552 2.34 19.45 -9.41
CA ASP A 552 1.93 20.81 -9.71
C ASP A 552 2.89 21.79 -9.03
N ILE A 553 3.36 22.81 -9.77
CA ILE A 553 4.09 23.96 -9.22
C ILE A 553 3.34 25.23 -9.61
N THR A 554 3.00 26.08 -8.65
CA THR A 554 2.23 27.32 -8.86
C THR A 554 2.97 28.54 -8.28
N GLY A 555 2.66 29.74 -8.76
CA GLY A 555 3.11 31.00 -8.16
C GLY A 555 2.61 32.24 -8.90
N ASP A 556 2.76 33.41 -8.28
CA ASP A 556 2.43 34.71 -8.85
C ASP A 556 3.71 35.37 -9.39
N VAL A 557 3.78 35.56 -10.71
CA VAL A 557 4.93 36.15 -11.41
C VAL A 557 4.63 37.60 -11.78
N CYS A 558 5.53 38.51 -11.44
CA CYS A 558 5.55 39.86 -12.01
C CYS A 558 6.65 39.95 -13.08
N PHE A 559 6.27 40.38 -14.29
CA PHE A 559 7.20 40.62 -15.40
C PHE A 559 6.77 41.85 -16.21
N CYS A 560 7.68 42.80 -16.42
CA CYS A 560 7.43 44.04 -17.19
C CYS A 560 6.17 44.85 -16.79
N GLY A 561 5.72 44.74 -15.53
CA GLY A 561 4.51 45.40 -15.03
C GLY A 561 3.20 44.65 -15.32
N VAL A 562 3.27 43.43 -15.84
CA VAL A 562 2.16 42.48 -15.93
C VAL A 562 2.26 41.49 -14.76
N GLU A 563 1.15 41.26 -14.07
CA GLU A 563 1.02 40.24 -13.04
C GLU A 563 0.36 38.99 -13.63
N LEU A 564 0.97 37.82 -13.39
CA LEU A 564 0.65 36.53 -14.01
C LEU A 564 0.51 35.48 -12.91
N LYS A 565 -0.60 34.73 -12.90
CA LYS A 565 -0.73 33.50 -12.09
C LYS A 565 -0.25 32.33 -12.93
N VAL A 566 0.91 31.77 -12.61
CA VAL A 566 1.52 30.67 -13.38
C VAL A 566 1.34 29.32 -12.70
N ALA A 567 1.25 28.28 -13.51
CA ALA A 567 1.31 26.89 -13.07
C ALA A 567 2.14 26.04 -14.05
N LEU A 568 2.83 25.03 -13.53
CA LEU A 568 3.37 23.90 -14.27
C LEU A 568 2.69 22.64 -13.73
N HIS A 569 1.92 21.98 -14.57
CA HIS A 569 1.33 20.67 -14.31
C HIS A 569 2.20 19.59 -14.98
N THR A 570 2.51 18.52 -14.25
CA THR A 570 3.26 17.36 -14.76
C THR A 570 2.67 16.05 -14.27
N GLU A 571 2.52 15.10 -15.19
CA GLU A 571 1.82 13.82 -15.02
C GLU A 571 2.52 12.71 -15.82
N THR A 572 2.47 11.46 -15.36
CA THR A 572 3.03 10.32 -16.09
C THR A 572 1.95 9.64 -16.95
N CYS A 573 2.20 9.44 -18.25
CA CYS A 573 1.24 8.78 -19.15
C CYS A 573 1.00 7.31 -18.74
N PRO A 574 -0.23 6.90 -18.35
CA PRO A 574 -0.50 5.54 -17.81
C PRO A 574 -0.32 4.37 -18.79
N LYS A 575 -0.04 4.64 -20.08
CA LYS A 575 0.12 3.62 -21.13
C LYS A 575 1.54 3.48 -21.66
N GLU A 576 2.33 4.55 -21.58
CA GLU A 576 3.60 4.67 -22.30
C GLU A 576 4.76 5.15 -21.40
N GLY A 577 4.48 5.63 -20.18
CA GLY A 577 5.49 6.12 -19.23
C GLY A 577 6.03 7.52 -19.55
N ASP A 578 5.72 8.08 -20.72
CA ASP A 578 6.11 9.43 -21.12
C ASP A 578 5.56 10.52 -20.17
N LEU A 579 6.40 11.52 -19.90
CA LEU A 579 6.06 12.68 -19.07
C LEU A 579 5.15 13.65 -19.85
N MET A 580 3.89 13.76 -19.45
CA MET A 580 2.98 14.80 -19.91
C MET A 580 3.23 16.08 -19.10
N TRP A 581 3.31 17.23 -19.77
CA TRP A 581 3.49 18.52 -19.11
C TRP A 581 2.65 19.61 -19.75
N THR A 582 2.14 20.52 -18.91
CA THR A 582 1.37 21.70 -19.32
C THR A 582 1.77 22.90 -18.44
N ILE A 583 2.33 23.94 -19.07
CA ILE A 583 2.60 25.25 -18.46
C ILE A 583 1.40 26.15 -18.72
N TYR A 584 0.97 26.91 -17.71
CA TYR A 584 -0.14 27.87 -17.71
C TYR A 584 0.33 29.21 -17.16
N GLY A 585 -0.23 30.32 -17.65
CA GLY A 585 -0.02 31.66 -17.11
C GLY A 585 -1.20 32.58 -17.41
N GLU A 586 -2.00 32.90 -16.40
CA GLU A 586 -3.16 33.80 -16.50
C GLU A 586 -2.80 35.22 -16.07
N VAL A 587 -2.95 36.20 -16.95
CA VAL A 587 -2.77 37.63 -16.66
C VAL A 587 -3.89 38.11 -15.73
N GLN A 588 -3.51 38.87 -14.69
CA GLN A 588 -4.47 39.51 -13.80
C GLN A 588 -5.04 40.79 -14.46
N GLY A 589 -6.34 40.77 -14.75
CA GLY A 589 -7.07 41.90 -15.34
C GLY A 589 -7.10 41.90 -16.87
N ASP A 590 -7.71 42.94 -17.43
CA ASP A 590 -7.98 43.05 -18.87
C ASP A 590 -6.84 43.73 -19.66
N VAL A 591 -6.54 43.17 -20.83
CA VAL A 591 -5.46 43.64 -21.71
C VAL A 591 -6.04 43.94 -23.10
N THR A 592 -5.84 45.14 -23.62
CA THR A 592 -6.20 45.45 -25.01
C THR A 592 -5.17 44.87 -25.97
N THR A 593 -5.59 44.44 -27.16
CA THR A 593 -4.67 43.94 -28.21
C THR A 593 -3.57 44.94 -28.56
N SER A 594 -3.87 46.25 -28.55
CA SER A 594 -2.89 47.35 -28.68
C SER A 594 -1.72 47.30 -27.69
N LYS A 595 -1.90 46.74 -26.48
CA LYS A 595 -0.82 46.54 -25.50
C LYS A 595 0.09 45.36 -25.82
N LEU A 596 -0.38 44.40 -26.63
CA LEU A 596 0.38 43.21 -27.02
C LEU A 596 1.17 43.46 -28.31
N VAL A 597 0.56 44.16 -29.27
CA VAL A 597 1.10 44.51 -30.59
C VAL A 597 0.50 45.89 -30.92
N PRO A 598 1.28 46.90 -31.37
CA PRO A 598 0.76 48.26 -31.54
C PRO A 598 -0.12 48.46 -32.79
N GLU A 599 0.04 47.65 -33.84
CA GLU A 599 -0.69 47.78 -35.12
C GLU A 599 -2.24 47.84 -35.05
N PRO A 600 -2.95 47.26 -34.07
CA PRO A 600 -4.40 47.42 -33.92
C PRO A 600 -4.85 48.77 -33.37
N GLU A 601 -3.96 49.60 -32.79
CA GLU A 601 -4.33 50.83 -32.07
C GLU A 601 -5.24 51.76 -32.91
N GLY A 602 -6.41 52.10 -32.38
CA GLY A 602 -7.39 52.94 -33.07
C GLY A 602 -8.16 52.26 -34.22
N THR A 603 -8.05 50.94 -34.37
CA THR A 603 -8.87 50.12 -35.28
C THR A 603 -9.94 49.33 -34.52
N PHE A 604 -10.90 48.73 -35.22
CA PHE A 604 -11.89 47.83 -34.61
C PHE A 604 -11.28 46.52 -34.04
N LEU A 605 -10.00 46.26 -34.30
CA LEU A 605 -9.24 45.15 -33.74
C LEU A 605 -8.57 45.50 -32.41
N ASP A 606 -8.68 46.74 -31.92
CA ASP A 606 -8.27 47.18 -30.58
C ASP A 606 -9.28 46.73 -29.51
N ILE A 607 -9.34 45.43 -29.26
CA ILE A 607 -10.34 44.78 -28.42
C ILE A 607 -9.81 44.49 -27.02
N SER A 608 -10.66 44.60 -26.01
CA SER A 608 -10.34 44.18 -24.64
C SER A 608 -10.38 42.66 -24.54
N LEU A 609 -9.27 42.06 -24.11
CA LEU A 609 -9.13 40.65 -23.83
C LEU A 609 -9.23 40.44 -22.31
N ASN A 610 -10.27 39.74 -21.88
CA ASN A 610 -10.43 39.33 -20.48
C ASN A 610 -9.80 37.95 -20.25
N ARG A 611 -9.33 37.70 -19.02
CA ARG A 611 -8.72 36.42 -18.58
C ARG A 611 -7.69 35.87 -19.56
N LEU A 612 -6.75 36.72 -19.98
CA LEU A 612 -5.72 36.35 -20.96
C LEU A 612 -4.78 35.28 -20.37
N VAL A 613 -4.76 34.11 -21.00
CA VAL A 613 -3.95 32.94 -20.65
C VAL A 613 -2.92 32.65 -21.74
N LEU A 614 -1.66 32.45 -21.34
CA LEU A 614 -0.69 31.68 -22.12
C LEU A 614 -0.66 30.24 -21.63
N LEU A 615 -0.48 29.31 -22.57
CA LEU A 615 -0.41 27.86 -22.35
C LEU A 615 0.72 27.28 -23.21
N ALA A 616 1.45 26.29 -22.70
CA ALA A 616 2.37 25.48 -23.49
C ALA A 616 2.31 24.02 -23.04
N SER A 617 2.27 23.07 -23.97
CA SER A 617 2.10 21.65 -23.63
C SER A 617 2.73 20.73 -24.67
N ASN A 618 3.10 19.51 -24.26
CA ASN A 618 3.50 18.45 -25.18
C ASN A 618 2.33 17.57 -25.67
N HIS A 619 1.10 17.82 -25.23
CA HIS A 619 -0.09 17.03 -25.52
C HIS A 619 -1.35 17.91 -25.69
N ASP A 620 -2.49 17.29 -26.00
CA ASP A 620 -3.77 17.97 -26.24
C ASP A 620 -4.82 17.47 -25.23
N MET A 621 -5.57 18.38 -24.60
CA MET A 621 -6.62 18.07 -23.60
C MET A 621 -7.88 18.93 -23.81
N PRO A 622 -9.09 18.41 -23.50
CA PRO A 622 -10.31 19.22 -23.52
C PRO A 622 -10.30 20.32 -22.45
N ALA A 623 -11.20 21.29 -22.59
CA ALA A 623 -11.35 22.38 -21.64
C ALA A 623 -11.78 21.86 -20.26
N GLY A 624 -11.19 22.39 -19.18
CA GLY A 624 -11.51 22.00 -17.81
C GLY A 624 -10.84 20.71 -17.31
N SER A 625 -9.97 20.05 -18.10
CA SER A 625 -9.15 18.92 -17.62
C SER A 625 -8.27 19.29 -16.42
N TYR A 626 -7.74 20.51 -16.40
CA TYR A 626 -6.98 21.05 -15.27
C TYR A 626 -7.83 22.01 -14.45
N LYS A 627 -7.78 21.86 -13.11
CA LYS A 627 -8.55 22.67 -12.17
C LYS A 627 -8.08 24.14 -12.19
N GLY A 628 -8.81 24.96 -12.93
CA GLY A 628 -8.53 26.39 -13.14
C GLY A 628 -8.37 26.78 -14.61
N ILE A 629 -7.94 25.84 -15.46
CA ILE A 629 -7.73 26.06 -16.89
C ILE A 629 -9.06 25.85 -17.64
N ASN A 630 -9.74 26.96 -17.91
CA ASN A 630 -11.07 26.97 -18.55
C ASN A 630 -11.02 26.83 -20.09
N TYR A 631 -9.84 26.63 -20.65
CA TYR A 631 -9.57 26.55 -22.08
C TYR A 631 -9.06 25.14 -22.45
N PRO A 632 -9.32 24.63 -23.67
CA PRO A 632 -8.72 23.37 -24.11
C PRO A 632 -7.22 23.54 -24.24
N VAL A 633 -6.43 22.57 -23.77
CA VAL A 633 -4.96 22.55 -23.92
C VAL A 633 -4.62 21.98 -25.29
N ALA A 634 -3.62 22.53 -25.96
CA ALA A 634 -3.13 22.00 -27.23
C ALA A 634 -1.61 21.95 -27.29
N LYS A 635 -1.11 20.98 -28.05
CA LYS A 635 0.30 20.66 -28.20
C LYS A 635 1.05 21.79 -28.92
N GLY A 636 2.16 22.24 -28.33
CA GLY A 636 2.93 23.41 -28.76
C GLY A 636 2.74 24.57 -27.79
N PHE A 637 2.65 25.79 -28.32
CA PHE A 637 2.30 27.00 -27.56
C PHE A 637 0.90 27.46 -27.95
N GLN A 638 0.15 28.03 -27.02
CA GLN A 638 -1.08 28.76 -27.35
C GLN A 638 -1.37 29.90 -26.37
N PHE A 639 -2.31 30.72 -26.78
CA PHE A 639 -2.77 31.96 -26.19
C PHE A 639 -4.29 31.92 -26.26
N CYS A 640 -4.97 32.10 -25.15
CA CYS A 640 -6.43 32.04 -25.03
C CYS A 640 -6.92 33.27 -24.24
N ALA A 641 -7.97 33.93 -24.70
CA ALA A 641 -8.60 35.02 -23.94
C ALA A 641 -10.10 35.13 -24.25
N GLY A 642 -10.89 35.56 -23.27
CA GLY A 642 -12.31 35.86 -23.49
C GLY A 642 -12.50 37.22 -24.15
N ILE A 643 -13.56 37.33 -24.96
CA ILE A 643 -14.02 38.58 -25.58
C ILE A 643 -15.47 38.83 -25.18
N ASP A 644 -15.75 40.01 -24.60
CA ASP A 644 -17.11 40.39 -24.20
C ASP A 644 -17.92 41.03 -25.34
N SER A 645 -17.28 41.76 -26.26
CA SER A 645 -17.95 42.37 -27.42
C SER A 645 -16.97 42.76 -28.53
N ILE A 646 -17.43 42.71 -29.79
CA ILE A 646 -16.81 43.34 -30.96
C ILE A 646 -17.96 43.94 -31.79
N PRO A 647 -18.17 45.28 -31.82
CA PRO A 647 -19.39 45.89 -32.36
C PRO A 647 -19.71 45.52 -33.82
N GLU A 648 -18.69 45.47 -34.67
CA GLU A 648 -18.80 45.09 -36.08
C GLU A 648 -19.26 43.64 -36.25
N LEU A 649 -18.81 42.76 -35.36
CA LEU A 649 -19.14 41.34 -35.37
C LEU A 649 -20.51 41.09 -34.73
N GLU A 650 -20.90 41.84 -33.70
CA GLU A 650 -22.28 41.83 -33.17
C GLU A 650 -23.29 42.31 -34.22
N HIS A 651 -22.93 43.32 -35.03
CA HIS A 651 -23.74 43.78 -36.16
C HIS A 651 -23.85 42.72 -37.26
N LEU A 652 -22.74 42.05 -37.61
CA LEU A 652 -22.72 40.95 -38.57
C LEU A 652 -23.55 39.74 -38.11
N MET A 653 -23.39 39.34 -36.84
CA MET A 653 -24.07 38.19 -36.20
C MET A 653 -25.47 38.52 -35.66
N ARG A 654 -25.90 39.78 -35.77
CA ARG A 654 -27.20 40.32 -35.32
C ARG A 654 -27.53 40.01 -33.85
N GLY A 655 -26.55 40.24 -32.96
CA GLY A 655 -26.70 40.14 -31.51
C GLY A 655 -25.37 39.90 -30.82
N SER A 656 -25.37 39.90 -29.48
CA SER A 656 -24.13 39.86 -28.69
C SER A 656 -23.24 38.65 -28.98
N VAL A 657 -21.93 38.88 -28.88
CA VAL A 657 -20.87 37.88 -29.03
C VAL A 657 -20.18 37.52 -27.70
N LYS A 658 -20.69 38.02 -26.56
CA LYS A 658 -20.16 37.75 -25.22
C LYS A 658 -19.93 36.25 -24.99
N GLY A 659 -18.74 35.92 -24.50
CA GLY A 659 -18.32 34.52 -24.31
C GLY A 659 -17.61 33.91 -25.52
N MET A 660 -17.30 34.71 -26.56
CA MET A 660 -16.28 34.37 -27.53
C MET A 660 -14.93 34.12 -26.84
N VAL A 661 -14.14 33.21 -27.40
CA VAL A 661 -12.75 32.99 -27.00
C VAL A 661 -11.84 33.23 -28.21
N LEU A 662 -10.94 34.21 -28.10
CA LEU A 662 -9.79 34.33 -28.99
C LEU A 662 -8.79 33.23 -28.63
N ARG A 663 -8.34 32.48 -29.63
CA ARG A 663 -7.34 31.42 -29.49
C ARG A 663 -6.28 31.57 -30.58
N ALA A 664 -5.04 31.82 -30.19
CA ALA A 664 -3.89 31.74 -31.09
C ALA A 664 -2.99 30.58 -30.66
N SER A 665 -2.68 29.65 -31.57
CA SER A 665 -1.85 28.47 -31.28
C SER A 665 -0.72 28.32 -32.30
N TYR A 666 0.46 27.97 -31.81
CA TYR A 666 1.64 27.69 -32.61
C TYR A 666 2.13 26.26 -32.36
N SER A 667 1.93 25.41 -33.37
CA SER A 667 2.33 23.99 -33.34
C SER A 667 2.89 23.58 -34.69
N SER A 668 3.86 22.65 -34.69
CA SER A 668 4.48 22.09 -35.91
C SER A 668 4.96 23.10 -36.96
N GLY A 669 5.30 24.33 -36.55
CA GLY A 669 5.75 25.41 -37.45
C GLY A 669 4.64 26.24 -38.10
N GLN A 670 3.40 26.14 -37.65
CA GLN A 670 2.24 26.89 -38.15
C GLN A 670 1.56 27.67 -37.03
N LEU A 671 1.05 28.87 -37.35
CA LEU A 671 0.32 29.73 -36.42
C LEU A 671 -1.17 29.75 -36.81
N GLY A 672 -2.03 29.11 -36.02
CA GLY A 672 -3.48 29.27 -36.13
C GLY A 672 -3.95 30.43 -35.26
N ILE A 673 -4.76 31.35 -35.77
CA ILE A 673 -5.45 32.39 -34.99
C ILE A 673 -6.94 32.27 -35.26
N GLY A 674 -7.71 31.88 -34.25
CA GLY A 674 -9.14 31.68 -34.39
C GLY A 674 -9.99 32.23 -33.25
N ILE A 675 -11.29 32.27 -33.51
CA ILE A 675 -12.33 32.67 -32.58
C ILE A 675 -13.30 31.49 -32.42
N LEU A 676 -13.45 31.01 -31.19
CA LEU A 676 -14.50 30.08 -30.80
C LEU A 676 -15.76 30.90 -30.46
N LEU A 677 -16.88 30.56 -31.08
CA LEU A 677 -18.17 31.19 -30.81
C LEU A 677 -18.78 30.67 -29.49
N PRO A 678 -19.52 31.49 -28.73
CA PRO A 678 -20.21 31.05 -27.52
C PRO A 678 -21.30 30.00 -27.83
N ALA A 679 -21.63 29.16 -26.84
CA ALA A 679 -22.47 27.97 -27.03
C ALA A 679 -23.93 28.29 -27.44
N GLU A 680 -24.40 29.50 -27.14
CA GLU A 680 -25.68 30.08 -27.58
C GLU A 680 -25.75 30.29 -29.10
N ARG A 681 -24.63 30.10 -29.83
CA ARG A 681 -24.52 30.18 -31.30
C ARG A 681 -24.40 28.80 -31.98
N THR A 682 -24.74 27.74 -31.25
CA THR A 682 -24.97 26.39 -31.80
C THR A 682 -26.10 26.38 -32.84
N ILE A 683 -25.96 25.59 -33.91
CA ILE A 683 -26.94 25.48 -34.99
C ILE A 683 -27.74 24.19 -34.82
N SER A 684 -29.02 24.31 -34.50
CA SER A 684 -29.96 23.18 -34.58
C SER A 684 -30.50 23.04 -36.01
N PHE A 685 -30.22 21.91 -36.65
CA PHE A 685 -30.73 21.57 -37.98
C PHE A 685 -32.05 20.79 -37.90
N SER A 686 -32.23 20.01 -36.83
CA SER A 686 -33.47 19.29 -36.49
C SER A 686 -33.48 18.94 -35.00
N ASN A 687 -34.58 18.34 -34.52
CA ASN A 687 -34.66 17.79 -33.16
C ASN A 687 -33.68 16.64 -32.89
N THR A 688 -33.00 16.10 -33.92
CA THR A 688 -32.00 15.03 -33.82
C THR A 688 -30.61 15.43 -34.29
N VAL A 689 -30.44 16.56 -34.99
CA VAL A 689 -29.16 16.99 -35.58
C VAL A 689 -28.85 18.42 -35.19
N TYR A 690 -27.78 18.63 -34.42
CA TYR A 690 -27.39 19.94 -33.91
C TYR A 690 -25.86 20.08 -33.78
N SER A 691 -25.32 21.28 -34.04
CA SER A 691 -23.90 21.54 -33.86
C SER A 691 -23.52 21.76 -32.39
N GLY A 692 -22.26 21.54 -32.06
CA GLY A 692 -21.60 22.23 -30.94
C GLY A 692 -21.17 23.65 -31.33
N PRO A 693 -20.36 24.33 -30.50
CA PRO A 693 -19.75 25.61 -30.82
C PRO A 693 -18.99 25.56 -32.16
N LEU A 694 -18.95 26.70 -32.86
CA LEU A 694 -18.21 26.87 -34.11
C LEU A 694 -16.86 27.54 -33.82
N GLU A 695 -15.78 27.07 -34.44
CA GLU A 695 -14.45 27.69 -34.39
C GLU A 695 -14.12 28.25 -35.79
N ILE A 696 -13.74 29.53 -35.89
CA ILE A 696 -13.28 30.15 -37.12
C ILE A 696 -11.79 30.46 -36.95
N GLU A 697 -10.91 29.74 -37.64
CA GLU A 697 -9.45 29.85 -37.55
C GLU A 697 -8.85 30.36 -38.87
N VAL A 698 -7.92 31.30 -38.78
CA VAL A 698 -7.00 31.69 -39.86
C VAL A 698 -5.66 31.03 -39.59
N GLN A 699 -5.31 30.02 -40.39
CA GLN A 699 -4.02 29.35 -40.36
C GLN A 699 -3.00 30.14 -41.18
N ALA A 700 -2.00 30.72 -40.52
CA ALA A 700 -0.93 31.51 -41.09
C ALA A 700 0.37 30.67 -41.27
N GLY A 701 1.03 30.90 -42.40
CA GLY A 701 2.21 30.16 -42.85
C GLY A 701 2.51 30.46 -44.32
N LYS A 702 3.22 29.54 -45.02
CA LYS A 702 3.52 29.69 -46.46
C LYS A 702 2.26 29.84 -47.33
N ASN A 703 1.21 29.09 -46.99
CA ASN A 703 -0.14 29.27 -47.52
C ASN A 703 -1.04 29.72 -46.37
N THR A 704 -1.67 30.88 -46.48
CA THR A 704 -2.73 31.31 -45.55
C THR A 704 -4.02 30.57 -45.90
N ALA A 705 -4.68 29.98 -44.92
CA ALA A 705 -5.98 29.32 -45.09
C ALA A 705 -6.99 29.79 -44.04
N LEU A 706 -8.25 29.93 -44.43
CA LEU A 706 -9.38 30.04 -43.53
C LEU A 706 -9.93 28.64 -43.23
N ILE A 707 -10.22 28.34 -41.97
CA ILE A 707 -10.75 27.06 -41.51
C ILE A 707 -11.97 27.33 -40.63
N LEU A 708 -13.14 26.82 -41.00
CA LEU A 708 -14.32 26.75 -40.13
C LEU A 708 -14.41 25.33 -39.58
N LYS A 709 -14.41 25.15 -38.26
CA LYS A 709 -14.66 23.85 -37.61
C LYS A 709 -15.96 23.88 -36.83
N ALA A 710 -16.58 22.71 -36.70
CA ALA A 710 -17.78 22.51 -35.89
C ALA A 710 -17.81 21.08 -35.34
N LEU A 711 -18.32 20.89 -34.13
CA LEU A 711 -18.85 19.59 -33.73
C LEU A 711 -20.26 19.44 -34.33
N LEU A 712 -20.63 18.26 -34.82
CA LEU A 712 -22.00 17.90 -35.18
C LEU A 712 -22.44 16.70 -34.35
N ASN A 713 -23.57 16.83 -33.66
CA ASN A 713 -24.21 15.77 -32.89
C ASN A 713 -25.42 15.25 -33.67
N VAL A 714 -25.51 13.93 -33.85
CA VAL A 714 -26.60 13.23 -34.53
C VAL A 714 -27.16 12.19 -33.56
N LYS A 715 -28.32 12.49 -32.97
CA LYS A 715 -29.05 11.53 -32.15
C LYS A 715 -29.63 10.43 -33.04
N VAL A 716 -29.32 9.18 -32.70
CA VAL A 716 -29.86 7.96 -33.30
C VAL A 716 -30.60 7.17 -32.22
N ASP A 717 -31.59 6.37 -32.60
CA ASP A 717 -32.42 5.63 -31.62
C ASP A 717 -31.74 4.36 -31.06
N THR A 718 -30.56 3.99 -31.59
CA THR A 718 -29.87 2.73 -31.29
C THR A 718 -28.88 2.79 -30.12
N GLN A 719 -28.65 3.99 -29.56
CA GLN A 719 -27.75 4.25 -28.43
C GLN A 719 -28.17 5.53 -27.67
N PRO A 720 -27.85 5.67 -26.37
CA PRO A 720 -28.29 6.82 -25.57
C PRO A 720 -27.60 8.14 -25.99
N ASP A 721 -26.30 8.08 -26.27
CA ASP A 721 -25.47 9.24 -26.62
C ASP A 721 -25.49 9.49 -28.14
N PRO A 722 -25.52 10.76 -28.59
CA PRO A 722 -25.51 11.08 -30.01
C PRO A 722 -24.18 10.69 -30.67
N LEU A 723 -24.22 10.37 -31.96
CA LEU A 723 -23.03 10.25 -32.79
C LEU A 723 -22.42 11.64 -32.97
N GLN A 724 -21.13 11.76 -32.72
CA GLN A 724 -20.38 13.00 -32.74
C GLN A 724 -19.43 13.02 -33.93
N PHE A 725 -19.48 14.09 -34.72
CA PHE A 725 -18.60 14.29 -35.88
C PHE A 725 -17.85 15.61 -35.76
N SER A 726 -16.52 15.58 -35.83
CA SER A 726 -15.73 16.78 -36.11
C SER A 726 -15.88 17.12 -37.59
N LEU A 727 -16.49 18.26 -37.88
CA LEU A 727 -16.57 18.86 -39.21
C LEU A 727 -15.50 19.93 -39.35
N GLY A 728 -14.93 20.05 -40.55
CA GLY A 728 -14.10 21.19 -40.91
C GLY A 728 -14.20 21.54 -42.38
N LEU A 729 -14.27 22.85 -42.68
CA LEU A 729 -14.15 23.41 -44.03
C LEU A 729 -12.87 24.26 -44.07
N LYS A 730 -11.94 23.95 -44.97
CA LYS A 730 -10.69 24.70 -45.18
C LYS A 730 -10.68 25.33 -46.57
N ALA A 731 -10.22 26.57 -46.70
CA ALA A 731 -10.08 27.26 -47.97
C ALA A 731 -8.79 28.10 -47.98
N ASP A 732 -8.00 27.99 -49.04
CA ASP A 732 -6.82 28.81 -49.29
C ASP A 732 -6.93 29.57 -50.63
N LYS A 733 -5.80 29.95 -51.25
CA LYS A 733 -5.78 30.72 -52.51
C LYS A 733 -5.93 29.85 -53.77
N VAL A 734 -5.87 28.53 -53.64
CA VAL A 734 -5.75 27.56 -54.75
C VAL A 734 -6.79 26.44 -54.63
N ALA A 735 -7.14 26.05 -53.40
CA ALA A 735 -8.07 24.95 -53.14
C ALA A 735 -9.00 25.23 -51.95
N ALA A 736 -10.07 24.44 -51.87
CA ALA A 736 -10.86 24.26 -50.66
C ALA A 736 -11.13 22.78 -50.39
N SER A 737 -11.23 22.39 -49.13
CA SER A 737 -11.63 21.06 -48.71
C SER A 737 -12.65 21.09 -47.57
N ALA A 738 -13.37 19.98 -47.42
CA ALA A 738 -14.32 19.70 -46.37
C ALA A 738 -14.00 18.32 -45.80
N TYR A 739 -14.08 18.15 -44.49
CA TYR A 739 -14.02 16.85 -43.84
C TYR A 739 -15.13 16.69 -42.80
N ALA A 740 -15.47 15.44 -42.54
CA ALA A 740 -16.30 15.00 -41.42
C ALA A 740 -15.70 13.73 -40.83
N GLN A 741 -15.38 13.70 -39.53
CA GLN A 741 -14.83 12.53 -38.86
C GLN A 741 -15.60 12.21 -37.58
N MET A 742 -16.08 10.98 -37.47
CA MET A 742 -16.79 10.44 -36.31
C MET A 742 -15.82 10.27 -35.13
N LEU A 743 -16.24 10.72 -33.94
CA LEU A 743 -15.42 10.82 -32.72
C LEU A 743 -15.76 9.74 -31.69
N ASN A 744 -16.98 9.20 -31.71
CA ASN A 744 -17.43 8.07 -30.90
C ASN A 744 -17.96 6.94 -31.79
N ASP A 745 -18.00 5.72 -31.26
CA ASP A 745 -18.49 4.54 -31.97
C ASP A 745 -20.01 4.62 -32.23
N TRP A 746 -20.46 4.13 -33.39
CA TRP A 746 -21.88 3.87 -33.65
C TRP A 746 -22.19 2.40 -33.33
N THR A 747 -22.84 2.19 -32.19
CA THR A 747 -23.27 0.88 -31.69
C THR A 747 -24.67 0.52 -32.22
N ASN A 748 -24.88 -0.77 -32.51
CA ASN A 748 -26.15 -1.29 -33.04
C ASN A 748 -26.66 -0.54 -34.29
N PRO A 749 -25.80 -0.27 -35.30
CA PRO A 749 -26.18 0.51 -36.48
C PRO A 749 -27.33 -0.17 -37.23
N CYS A 750 -28.30 0.63 -37.68
CA CYS A 750 -29.52 0.14 -38.34
C CYS A 750 -30.30 -0.96 -37.57
N ASN A 751 -30.10 -1.07 -36.25
CA ASN A 751 -30.63 -2.14 -35.40
C ASN A 751 -30.18 -3.57 -35.78
N LEU A 752 -28.95 -3.72 -36.31
CA LEU A 752 -28.34 -4.99 -36.71
C LEU A 752 -27.79 -5.84 -35.54
N GLY A 753 -27.92 -5.36 -34.30
CA GLY A 753 -27.49 -6.01 -33.06
C GLY A 753 -26.33 -5.29 -32.38
N GLU A 754 -26.33 -5.27 -31.04
CA GLU A 754 -25.35 -4.57 -30.19
C GLU A 754 -23.88 -4.99 -30.40
N LYS A 755 -23.64 -6.18 -30.95
CA LYS A 755 -22.30 -6.66 -31.30
C LYS A 755 -21.72 -6.01 -32.56
N VAL A 756 -22.57 -5.38 -33.39
CA VAL A 756 -22.15 -4.66 -34.60
C VAL A 756 -21.85 -3.21 -34.21
N VAL A 757 -20.65 -2.74 -34.56
CA VAL A 757 -20.18 -1.39 -34.23
C VAL A 757 -19.42 -0.79 -35.40
N ILE A 758 -19.79 0.42 -35.82
CA ILE A 758 -19.05 1.19 -36.84
C ILE A 758 -18.14 2.19 -36.11
N ARG A 759 -16.87 2.29 -36.53
CA ARG A 759 -15.82 3.08 -35.86
C ARG A 759 -15.01 3.91 -36.84
N LYS A 760 -14.36 4.97 -36.33
CA LYS A 760 -13.38 5.82 -37.04
C LYS A 760 -13.80 6.32 -38.43
N CYS A 761 -15.10 6.45 -38.69
CA CYS A 761 -15.57 6.89 -40.00
C CYS A 761 -15.12 8.32 -40.30
N ALA A 762 -14.45 8.51 -41.44
CA ALA A 762 -14.08 9.82 -41.94
C ALA A 762 -14.38 9.96 -43.44
N LEU A 763 -14.84 11.14 -43.81
CA LEU A 763 -15.03 11.59 -45.18
C LEU A 763 -14.19 12.86 -45.38
N GLU A 764 -13.50 12.94 -46.51
CA GLU A 764 -12.79 14.14 -46.97
C GLU A 764 -13.16 14.40 -48.43
N PHE A 765 -13.42 15.66 -48.77
CA PHE A 765 -13.76 16.10 -50.12
C PHE A 765 -13.01 17.40 -50.41
N GLY A 766 -12.45 17.54 -51.61
CA GLY A 766 -11.67 18.73 -51.97
C GLY A 766 -11.89 19.18 -53.40
N ILE A 767 -11.70 20.47 -53.64
CA ILE A 767 -11.72 21.12 -54.95
C ILE A 767 -10.44 21.94 -55.13
N VAL A 768 -9.76 21.76 -56.27
CA VAL A 768 -8.72 22.68 -56.73
C VAL A 768 -9.40 23.67 -57.66
N TYR A 769 -9.38 24.97 -57.35
CA TYR A 769 -10.26 25.94 -58.00
C TYR A 769 -10.10 25.97 -59.52
N THR A 770 -8.87 25.92 -60.02
CA THR A 770 -8.57 25.92 -61.47
C THR A 770 -9.16 24.73 -62.21
N THR A 771 -9.15 23.54 -61.60
CA THR A 771 -9.75 22.34 -62.20
C THR A 771 -11.27 22.33 -62.01
N PHE A 772 -11.74 22.62 -60.80
CA PHE A 772 -13.16 22.54 -60.47
C PHE A 772 -14.02 23.52 -61.30
N PHE A 773 -13.58 24.77 -61.47
CA PHE A 773 -14.30 25.75 -62.31
C PHE A 773 -14.18 25.48 -63.82
N THR A 774 -13.33 24.55 -64.27
CA THR A 774 -13.18 24.20 -65.70
C THR A 774 -13.77 22.84 -66.07
N THR A 775 -13.81 21.88 -65.15
CA THR A 775 -14.31 20.50 -65.40
C THR A 775 -15.51 20.09 -64.56
N GLY A 776 -15.80 20.81 -63.45
CA GLY A 776 -16.77 20.39 -62.44
C GLY A 776 -16.34 19.19 -61.58
N THR A 777 -15.16 18.61 -61.80
CA THR A 777 -14.71 17.41 -61.07
C THR A 777 -14.00 17.78 -59.77
N PRO A 778 -14.25 17.05 -58.65
CA PRO A 778 -13.51 17.26 -57.41
C PRO A 778 -12.00 17.00 -57.57
N GLY A 779 -11.23 17.71 -56.75
CA GLY A 779 -9.78 17.58 -56.63
C GLY A 779 -9.34 16.46 -55.69
N VAL A 780 -10.13 16.15 -54.66
CA VAL A 780 -9.82 15.15 -53.63
C VAL A 780 -11.07 14.42 -53.20
N ILE A 781 -10.98 13.10 -53.00
CA ILE A 781 -11.94 12.30 -52.25
C ILE A 781 -11.16 11.38 -51.30
N GLY A 782 -11.44 11.45 -50.01
CA GLY A 782 -10.94 10.55 -48.97
C GLY A 782 -12.09 9.90 -48.21
N LEU A 783 -11.95 8.61 -47.88
CA LEU A 783 -12.93 7.80 -47.17
C LEU A 783 -12.20 6.88 -46.21
N ALA A 784 -12.64 6.80 -44.96
CA ALA A 784 -12.15 5.82 -43.99
C ALA A 784 -13.30 5.30 -43.12
N GLY A 785 -13.17 4.08 -42.61
CA GLY A 785 -14.08 3.49 -41.65
C GLY A 785 -13.69 2.08 -41.24
N GLU A 786 -14.13 1.69 -40.05
CA GLU A 786 -13.96 0.36 -39.48
C GLU A 786 -15.33 -0.23 -39.12
N LEU A 787 -15.50 -1.52 -39.36
CA LEU A 787 -16.63 -2.33 -38.94
C LEU A 787 -16.12 -3.39 -37.96
N ALA A 788 -16.65 -3.40 -36.75
CA ALA A 788 -16.39 -4.41 -35.74
C ALA A 788 -17.65 -5.25 -35.47
N ILE A 789 -17.45 -6.55 -35.26
CA ILE A 789 -18.50 -7.55 -34.97
C ILE A 789 -18.00 -8.39 -33.80
N GLY A 790 -18.28 -7.97 -32.57
CA GLY A 790 -17.67 -8.54 -31.37
C GLY A 790 -16.16 -8.26 -31.31
N SER A 791 -15.33 -9.32 -31.31
CA SER A 791 -13.86 -9.22 -31.42
C SER A 791 -13.36 -8.97 -32.85
N LYS A 792 -14.16 -9.38 -33.85
CA LYS A 792 -13.82 -9.35 -35.26
C LYS A 792 -13.77 -7.91 -35.76
N LEU A 793 -12.77 -7.55 -36.57
CA LEU A 793 -12.66 -6.19 -37.13
C LEU A 793 -12.20 -6.22 -38.59
N ALA A 794 -12.85 -5.40 -39.43
CA ALA A 794 -12.38 -5.04 -40.76
C ALA A 794 -12.35 -3.52 -40.91
N GLY A 795 -11.32 -2.96 -41.52
CA GLY A 795 -11.21 -1.52 -41.74
C GLY A 795 -10.62 -1.19 -43.10
N VAL A 796 -11.06 -0.08 -43.68
CA VAL A 796 -10.56 0.44 -44.96
C VAL A 796 -10.40 1.96 -44.85
N ALA A 797 -9.29 2.47 -45.37
CA ALA A 797 -9.10 3.89 -45.65
C ALA A 797 -8.53 4.07 -47.06
N MET A 798 -9.04 5.02 -47.82
CA MET A 798 -8.58 5.35 -49.16
C MET A 798 -8.61 6.86 -49.37
N LYS A 799 -7.68 7.38 -50.17
CA LYS A 799 -7.71 8.76 -50.66
C LYS A 799 -7.15 8.83 -52.07
N VAL A 800 -7.89 9.51 -52.93
CA VAL A 800 -7.51 9.80 -54.30
C VAL A 800 -7.51 11.32 -54.46
N SER A 801 -6.38 11.87 -54.87
CA SER A 801 -6.15 13.30 -55.07
C SER A 801 -5.60 13.58 -56.47
N GLN A 802 -5.95 14.74 -57.02
CA GLN A 802 -5.28 15.31 -58.20
C GLN A 802 -3.82 15.68 -57.91
N ASN A 803 -3.44 15.85 -56.63
CA ASN A 803 -2.04 15.86 -56.23
C ASN A 803 -1.53 14.40 -56.14
N PRO A 804 -0.59 13.94 -57.00
CA PRO A 804 -0.05 12.59 -56.92
C PRO A 804 0.78 12.33 -55.65
N SER A 805 1.07 13.37 -54.86
CA SER A 805 1.71 13.25 -53.55
C SER A 805 0.73 12.99 -52.40
N GLU A 806 -0.58 12.91 -52.65
CA GLU A 806 -1.64 12.72 -51.64
C GLU A 806 -2.55 11.53 -51.97
N GLN A 807 -2.01 10.32 -51.91
CA GLN A 807 -2.75 9.08 -52.18
C GLN A 807 -2.64 8.11 -51.01
N LEU A 808 -3.72 7.39 -50.75
CA LEU A 808 -3.82 6.35 -49.72
C LEU A 808 -4.65 5.17 -50.21
N LEU A 809 -4.18 3.97 -49.91
CA LEU A 809 -4.99 2.75 -49.80
C LEU A 809 -4.50 1.94 -48.60
N CYS A 810 -5.34 1.81 -47.59
CA CYS A 810 -5.12 1.01 -46.40
C CYS A 810 -6.32 0.06 -46.20
N ALA A 811 -6.06 -1.19 -45.85
CA ALA A 811 -7.08 -2.17 -45.49
C ALA A 811 -6.53 -3.08 -44.39
N GLN A 812 -7.29 -3.28 -43.32
CA GLN A 812 -6.92 -4.11 -42.18
C GLN A 812 -8.02 -5.13 -41.85
N ILE A 813 -7.65 -6.30 -41.36
CA ILE A 813 -8.54 -7.38 -40.95
C ILE A 813 -7.96 -8.02 -39.68
N LYS A 814 -8.76 -8.21 -38.63
CA LYS A 814 -8.35 -8.87 -37.38
C LYS A 814 -9.38 -9.91 -36.93
N ASP A 815 -8.87 -11.06 -36.48
CA ASP A 815 -9.61 -12.23 -35.98
C ASP A 815 -10.64 -12.81 -36.97
N LEU A 816 -10.50 -12.65 -38.29
CA LEU A 816 -11.56 -13.01 -39.25
C LEU A 816 -11.31 -14.34 -39.98
N GLY A 817 -12.11 -15.36 -39.68
CA GLY A 817 -12.14 -16.65 -40.39
C GLY A 817 -13.24 -16.76 -41.45
N VAL A 818 -13.12 -17.76 -42.33
CA VAL A 818 -14.19 -18.08 -43.33
C VAL A 818 -15.50 -18.46 -42.64
N VAL A 819 -15.41 -19.11 -41.47
CA VAL A 819 -16.57 -19.44 -40.61
C VAL A 819 -17.28 -18.17 -40.12
N ASP A 820 -16.55 -17.16 -39.68
CA ASP A 820 -17.11 -15.90 -39.16
C ASP A 820 -17.91 -15.15 -40.25
N LEU A 821 -17.42 -15.17 -41.50
CA LEU A 821 -18.12 -14.59 -42.65
C LEU A 821 -19.47 -15.27 -42.94
N VAL A 822 -19.55 -16.60 -42.79
CA VAL A 822 -20.78 -17.38 -43.00
C VAL A 822 -21.77 -17.18 -41.84
N GLN A 823 -21.28 -17.06 -40.61
CA GLN A 823 -22.11 -16.69 -39.46
C GLN A 823 -22.68 -15.28 -39.60
N PHE A 824 -21.87 -14.30 -40.02
CA PHE A 824 -22.34 -12.94 -40.30
C PHE A 824 -23.39 -12.90 -41.43
N ALA A 825 -23.15 -13.63 -42.53
CA ALA A 825 -24.13 -13.75 -43.60
C ALA A 825 -25.45 -14.34 -43.11
N SER A 826 -25.42 -15.35 -42.23
CA SER A 826 -26.63 -15.95 -41.65
C SER A 826 -27.38 -14.98 -40.74
N LEU A 827 -26.67 -14.22 -39.91
CA LEU A 827 -27.26 -13.21 -39.01
C LEU A 827 -27.92 -12.05 -39.77
N VAL A 828 -27.36 -11.63 -40.90
CA VAL A 828 -27.91 -10.52 -41.71
C VAL A 828 -29.03 -10.99 -42.65
N ALA A 829 -29.01 -12.25 -43.09
CA ALA A 829 -30.01 -12.81 -44.00
C ALA A 829 -31.21 -13.50 -43.29
N ASP A 830 -31.17 -13.63 -41.96
CA ASP A 830 -32.13 -14.43 -41.16
C ASP A 830 -32.29 -15.88 -41.68
N HIS A 831 -31.15 -16.48 -42.07
CA HIS A 831 -31.12 -17.78 -42.76
C HIS A 831 -29.83 -18.55 -42.49
N GLU A 832 -29.92 -19.81 -42.04
CA GLU A 832 -28.75 -20.64 -41.76
C GLU A 832 -28.04 -21.10 -43.05
N PHE A 833 -26.81 -20.64 -43.25
CA PHE A 833 -25.91 -21.16 -44.28
C PHE A 833 -25.03 -22.31 -43.75
N PRO A 834 -24.67 -23.31 -44.58
CA PRO A 834 -23.83 -24.42 -44.15
C PRO A 834 -22.40 -23.96 -43.82
N THR A 835 -21.96 -24.22 -42.58
CA THR A 835 -20.63 -23.86 -42.08
C THR A 835 -19.52 -24.61 -42.85
N PRO A 836 -18.55 -23.90 -43.46
CA PRO A 836 -17.38 -24.52 -44.09
C PRO A 836 -16.31 -24.87 -43.05
N ASP A 837 -15.37 -25.74 -43.41
CA ASP A 837 -14.14 -25.95 -42.64
C ASP A 837 -13.32 -24.64 -42.54
N ASN A 838 -12.65 -24.39 -41.42
CA ASN A 838 -11.85 -23.18 -41.23
C ASN A 838 -10.45 -23.30 -41.88
N PHE A 839 -10.41 -23.30 -43.21
CA PHE A 839 -9.16 -23.47 -43.98
C PHE A 839 -8.30 -22.19 -44.09
N ILE A 840 -8.87 -21.00 -43.81
CA ILE A 840 -8.15 -19.73 -43.69
C ILE A 840 -8.74 -18.94 -42.51
N HIS A 841 -7.87 -18.45 -41.63
CA HIS A 841 -8.18 -17.47 -40.58
C HIS A 841 -7.17 -16.32 -40.62
N PHE A 842 -7.65 -15.08 -40.67
CA PHE A 842 -6.81 -13.88 -40.62
C PHE A 842 -6.74 -13.38 -39.17
N ASN A 843 -5.63 -13.66 -38.47
CA ASN A 843 -5.47 -13.27 -37.08
C ASN A 843 -5.26 -11.74 -36.99
N ASP A 844 -4.33 -11.22 -37.80
CA ASP A 844 -4.10 -9.79 -38.01
C ASP A 844 -3.45 -9.56 -39.38
N VAL A 845 -4.09 -8.84 -40.30
CA VAL A 845 -3.57 -8.57 -41.65
C VAL A 845 -3.76 -7.10 -41.99
N GLU A 846 -2.72 -6.46 -42.51
CA GLU A 846 -2.70 -5.05 -42.92
C GLU A 846 -2.05 -4.89 -44.31
N LEU A 847 -2.78 -4.31 -45.25
CA LEU A 847 -2.25 -3.70 -46.47
C LEU A 847 -2.23 -2.19 -46.28
N TYR A 848 -1.09 -1.57 -46.55
CA TYR A 848 -0.85 -0.14 -46.39
C TYR A 848 -0.07 0.41 -47.59
N LEU A 849 -0.61 1.43 -48.27
CA LEU A 849 0.03 2.13 -49.37
C LEU A 849 -0.27 3.62 -49.23
N SER A 850 0.73 4.44 -48.91
CA SER A 850 0.56 5.87 -48.66
C SER A 850 1.72 6.69 -49.23
N THR A 851 1.41 7.85 -49.81
CA THR A 851 2.40 8.85 -50.21
C THR A 851 2.68 9.91 -49.12
N GLY A 852 2.00 9.81 -47.97
CA GLY A 852 2.00 10.81 -46.90
C GLY A 852 0.80 11.76 -47.01
N THR A 853 -0.30 11.43 -46.34
CA THR A 853 -1.56 12.20 -46.42
C THR A 853 -2.40 12.07 -45.14
N THR A 854 -3.37 12.95 -44.92
CA THR A 854 -4.48 12.74 -43.99
C THR A 854 -5.71 12.15 -44.70
N VAL A 855 -6.62 11.56 -43.92
CA VAL A 855 -8.06 11.48 -44.23
C VAL A 855 -8.82 11.99 -43.02
N GLY A 856 -9.42 13.18 -43.14
CA GLY A 856 -9.95 13.90 -41.98
C GLY A 856 -8.81 14.37 -41.07
N LEU A 857 -8.88 14.03 -39.79
CA LEU A 857 -7.84 14.31 -38.78
C LEU A 857 -6.77 13.20 -38.69
N THR A 858 -7.06 12.00 -39.20
CA THR A 858 -6.13 10.85 -39.13
C THR A 858 -5.01 11.01 -40.15
N ALA A 859 -3.76 10.96 -39.68
CA ALA A 859 -2.56 11.08 -40.52
C ALA A 859 -1.97 9.70 -40.89
N TYR A 860 -1.59 9.56 -42.15
CA TYR A 860 -1.03 8.34 -42.75
C TYR A 860 0.36 8.67 -43.33
N PRO A 861 1.48 8.33 -42.65
CA PRO A 861 2.84 8.60 -43.14
C PRO A 861 3.15 7.95 -44.50
N PRO A 862 4.17 8.42 -45.24
CA PRO A 862 4.58 7.82 -46.50
C PRO A 862 5.22 6.43 -46.30
N GLY A 863 4.78 5.46 -47.10
CA GLY A 863 5.33 4.10 -47.10
C GLY A 863 4.39 3.08 -47.75
N ALA A 864 4.94 1.91 -48.05
CA ALA A 864 4.18 0.72 -48.42
C ALA A 864 4.48 -0.40 -47.42
N SER A 865 3.46 -1.09 -46.91
CA SER A 865 3.63 -2.36 -46.20
C SER A 865 2.49 -3.32 -46.44
N LEU A 866 2.80 -4.61 -46.49
CA LEU A 866 1.85 -5.71 -46.45
C LEU A 866 2.29 -6.65 -45.33
N LYS A 867 1.50 -6.69 -44.25
CA LYS A 867 1.77 -7.50 -43.06
C LYS A 867 0.65 -8.50 -42.84
N GLY A 868 0.97 -9.64 -42.25
CA GLY A 868 -0.03 -10.64 -41.94
C GLY A 868 0.42 -11.67 -40.92
N ASP A 869 -0.55 -12.05 -40.11
CA ASP A 869 -0.54 -13.11 -39.12
C ASP A 869 -1.80 -13.93 -39.39
N MET A 870 -1.65 -15.19 -39.76
CA MET A 870 -2.75 -16.00 -40.29
C MET A 870 -2.59 -17.49 -40.01
N THR A 871 -3.72 -18.18 -39.94
CA THR A 871 -3.79 -19.64 -39.86
C THR A 871 -4.27 -20.19 -41.20
N LEU A 872 -3.40 -20.87 -41.94
CA LEU A 872 -3.69 -21.51 -43.23
C LEU A 872 -3.75 -23.02 -43.04
N PHE A 873 -4.88 -23.67 -43.35
CA PHE A 873 -5.05 -25.13 -43.19
C PHE A 873 -4.69 -25.68 -41.79
N GLY A 874 -4.92 -24.89 -40.74
CA GLY A 874 -4.53 -25.23 -39.36
C GLY A 874 -3.03 -25.09 -39.06
N LYS A 875 -2.30 -24.32 -39.88
CA LYS A 875 -0.88 -23.98 -39.70
C LYS A 875 -0.70 -22.47 -39.53
N HIS A 876 0.01 -22.07 -38.50
CA HIS A 876 0.33 -20.65 -38.28
C HIS A 876 1.39 -20.17 -39.27
N ALA A 877 1.17 -19.01 -39.88
CA ALA A 877 2.11 -18.32 -40.75
C ALA A 877 2.12 -16.81 -40.48
N LYS A 878 3.28 -16.18 -40.63
CA LYS A 878 3.45 -14.72 -40.52
C LYS A 878 4.20 -14.19 -41.73
N PHE A 879 3.95 -12.95 -42.11
CA PHE A 879 4.71 -12.24 -43.13
C PHE A 879 4.73 -10.72 -42.89
N GLU A 880 5.81 -10.08 -43.33
CA GLU A 880 5.92 -8.64 -43.44
C GLU A 880 6.72 -8.29 -44.70
N CYS A 881 6.13 -7.51 -45.60
CA CYS A 881 6.83 -6.89 -46.72
C CYS A 881 6.64 -5.37 -46.60
N THR A 882 7.66 -4.68 -46.09
CA THR A 882 7.64 -3.22 -45.83
C THR A 882 8.69 -2.53 -46.71
N VAL A 883 8.30 -1.47 -47.41
CA VAL A 883 9.15 -0.68 -48.31
C VAL A 883 8.88 0.82 -48.11
N GLY A 884 9.88 1.53 -47.58
CA GLY A 884 9.79 2.96 -47.30
C GLY A 884 11.11 3.52 -46.78
N SER A 885 11.12 3.99 -45.52
CA SER A 885 12.34 4.38 -44.79
C SER A 885 13.28 3.20 -44.47
N MET A 886 12.75 1.99 -44.53
CA MET A 886 13.42 0.69 -44.44
C MET A 886 12.88 -0.23 -45.53
N VAL A 887 13.62 -1.29 -45.84
CA VAL A 887 13.11 -2.45 -46.59
C VAL A 887 13.14 -3.64 -45.63
N LYS A 888 11.99 -4.30 -45.43
CA LYS A 888 11.89 -5.56 -44.67
C LYS A 888 11.09 -6.58 -45.47
N VAL A 889 11.59 -7.81 -45.54
CA VAL A 889 10.92 -8.97 -46.13
C VAL A 889 11.07 -10.14 -45.17
N MET A 890 10.01 -10.40 -44.40
CA MET A 890 9.90 -11.50 -43.46
C MET A 890 8.77 -12.44 -43.88
N ALA A 891 9.00 -13.75 -43.75
CA ALA A 891 7.96 -14.78 -43.80
C ALA A 891 8.35 -15.94 -42.88
N SER A 892 7.43 -16.40 -42.03
CA SER A 892 7.60 -17.61 -41.22
C SER A 892 6.39 -18.54 -41.30
N ILE A 893 6.60 -19.84 -41.12
CA ILE A 893 5.53 -20.84 -41.12
C ILE A 893 5.86 -22.05 -40.22
N GLU A 894 4.86 -22.50 -39.46
CA GLU A 894 4.92 -23.72 -38.64
C GLU A 894 5.28 -24.98 -39.44
N PRO A 895 5.88 -26.01 -38.81
CA PRO A 895 6.06 -27.33 -39.41
C PRO A 895 4.80 -27.91 -40.07
N PHE A 896 4.88 -28.19 -41.36
CA PHE A 896 3.77 -28.72 -42.16
C PHE A 896 4.19 -29.80 -43.16
N ASN A 897 3.24 -30.68 -43.49
CA ASN A 897 3.42 -31.79 -44.42
C ASN A 897 2.45 -31.67 -45.60
N VAL A 898 2.94 -31.82 -46.83
CA VAL A 898 2.13 -31.85 -48.07
C VAL A 898 2.45 -33.13 -48.83
N GLY A 899 1.70 -34.19 -48.52
CA GLY A 899 2.02 -35.54 -49.02
C GLY A 899 3.36 -36.02 -48.47
N PRO A 900 4.35 -36.35 -49.32
CA PRO A 900 5.68 -36.80 -48.88
C PRO A 900 6.64 -35.65 -48.52
N LEU A 901 6.23 -34.38 -48.70
CA LEU A 901 7.04 -33.19 -48.45
C LEU A 901 6.81 -32.69 -47.01
N THR A 902 7.85 -32.65 -46.20
CA THR A 902 7.86 -31.98 -44.88
C THR A 902 8.69 -30.70 -44.95
N VAL A 903 8.16 -29.61 -44.39
CA VAL A 903 8.85 -28.32 -44.23
C VAL A 903 8.87 -27.96 -42.74
N LYS A 904 10.02 -27.51 -42.24
CA LYS A 904 10.32 -27.14 -40.85
C LYS A 904 11.54 -26.22 -40.79
N GLY A 905 11.86 -25.62 -39.65
CA GLY A 905 13.14 -24.95 -39.43
C GLY A 905 14.30 -25.93 -39.16
N VAL A 906 15.51 -25.39 -39.05
CA VAL A 906 16.76 -26.07 -38.69
C VAL A 906 17.11 -25.79 -37.23
N SER A 907 17.17 -24.50 -36.85
CA SER A 907 17.56 -24.05 -35.51
C SER A 907 16.37 -23.87 -34.57
N GLN A 908 15.18 -23.70 -35.14
CA GLN A 908 13.89 -23.56 -34.47
C GLN A 908 12.84 -24.44 -35.17
N PRO A 909 11.64 -24.67 -34.60
CA PRO A 909 10.61 -25.46 -35.26
C PRO A 909 10.12 -24.84 -36.58
N ASP A 910 9.89 -23.54 -36.60
CA ASP A 910 9.30 -22.83 -37.75
C ASP A 910 10.35 -22.55 -38.82
N ALA A 911 9.96 -22.69 -40.09
CA ALA A 911 10.78 -22.22 -41.20
C ALA A 911 10.63 -20.70 -41.34
N ILE A 912 11.74 -19.97 -41.49
CA ILE A 912 11.75 -18.50 -41.54
C ILE A 912 12.72 -17.93 -42.57
N VAL A 913 12.30 -16.84 -43.20
CA VAL A 913 13.16 -15.84 -43.87
C VAL A 913 12.89 -14.50 -43.20
N ASP A 914 13.90 -13.75 -42.78
CA ASP A 914 13.78 -12.34 -42.35
C ASP A 914 14.95 -11.52 -42.89
N ILE A 915 14.66 -10.61 -43.80
CA ILE A 915 15.62 -9.71 -44.44
C ILE A 915 15.26 -8.28 -44.02
N GLU A 916 16.18 -7.58 -43.36
CA GLU A 916 15.98 -6.19 -42.95
C GLU A 916 17.15 -5.29 -43.39
N ILE A 917 16.83 -4.22 -44.10
CA ILE A 917 17.77 -3.21 -44.57
C ILE A 917 17.20 -1.84 -44.20
N SER A 918 17.79 -1.21 -43.18
CA SER A 918 17.41 0.10 -42.68
C SER A 918 18.65 1.01 -42.55
N LYS A 919 18.54 2.14 -41.84
CA LYS A 919 19.70 2.95 -41.45
C LYS A 919 20.51 2.29 -40.33
N ASP A 920 19.83 1.51 -39.50
CA ASP A 920 20.31 1.06 -38.19
C ASP A 920 20.43 -0.47 -38.09
N THR A 921 19.94 -1.20 -39.11
CA THR A 921 19.98 -2.65 -39.27
C THR A 921 20.43 -3.01 -40.69
N GLN A 922 21.32 -3.99 -40.84
CA GLN A 922 21.50 -4.73 -42.09
C GLN A 922 21.62 -6.22 -41.74
N HIS A 923 20.55 -6.98 -42.00
CA HIS A 923 20.36 -8.34 -41.52
C HIS A 923 19.68 -9.24 -42.57
N VAL A 924 20.10 -10.50 -42.64
CA VAL A 924 19.49 -11.58 -43.43
C VAL A 924 19.53 -12.86 -42.60
N LEU A 925 18.35 -13.38 -42.25
CA LEU A 925 18.14 -14.71 -41.71
C LEU A 925 17.40 -15.57 -42.75
N ILE A 926 17.90 -16.78 -42.99
CA ILE A 926 17.20 -17.86 -43.69
C ILE A 926 17.42 -19.13 -42.88
N ASP A 927 16.35 -19.70 -42.32
CA ASP A 927 16.41 -20.93 -41.52
C ASP A 927 15.27 -21.86 -41.96
N GLY A 928 15.62 -22.96 -42.63
CA GLY A 928 14.64 -23.90 -43.17
C GLY A 928 15.23 -25.24 -43.59
N ALA A 929 14.48 -26.31 -43.34
CA ALA A 929 14.72 -27.68 -43.76
C ALA A 929 13.53 -28.23 -44.55
N VAL A 930 13.85 -28.94 -45.62
CA VAL A 930 12.90 -29.65 -46.48
C VAL A 930 13.28 -31.11 -46.52
N GLU A 931 12.30 -31.99 -46.32
CA GLU A 931 12.48 -33.44 -46.28
C GLU A 931 11.47 -34.12 -47.21
N VAL A 932 11.94 -35.03 -48.05
CA VAL A 932 11.14 -35.79 -49.04
C VAL A 932 11.67 -37.21 -49.13
N TRP A 933 10.83 -38.21 -48.84
CA TRP A 933 11.19 -39.64 -48.96
C TRP A 933 12.50 -40.06 -48.27
N GLY A 934 12.88 -39.41 -47.16
CA GLY A 934 14.13 -39.68 -46.43
C GLY A 934 15.37 -38.97 -46.98
N ALA A 935 15.24 -38.21 -48.08
CA ALA A 935 16.22 -37.20 -48.45
C ALA A 935 15.88 -35.88 -47.73
N MET A 936 16.89 -35.19 -47.19
CA MET A 936 16.74 -33.93 -46.45
C MET A 936 17.75 -32.91 -46.97
N ALA A 937 17.30 -31.67 -47.16
CA ALA A 937 18.14 -30.50 -47.40
C ALA A 937 17.78 -29.42 -46.38
N SER A 938 18.76 -28.84 -45.70
CA SER A 938 18.56 -27.80 -44.69
C SER A 938 19.60 -26.70 -44.77
N LEU A 939 19.15 -25.47 -44.61
CA LEU A 939 19.95 -24.24 -44.63
C LEU A 939 19.61 -23.40 -43.40
N HIS A 940 20.64 -23.05 -42.63
CA HIS A 940 20.67 -21.89 -41.74
C HIS A 940 21.69 -20.90 -42.30
N LEU A 941 21.32 -19.62 -42.35
CA LEU A 941 22.17 -18.49 -42.72
C LEU A 941 21.72 -17.30 -41.88
N GLU A 942 22.58 -16.83 -40.96
CA GLU A 942 22.38 -15.57 -40.24
C GLU A 942 23.53 -14.62 -40.58
N ALA A 943 23.22 -13.55 -41.30
CA ALA A 943 24.18 -12.55 -41.75
C ALA A 943 23.79 -11.16 -41.23
N ALA A 944 24.65 -10.55 -40.43
CA ALA A 944 24.48 -9.16 -39.97
C ALA A 944 25.70 -8.33 -40.38
N PHE A 945 25.45 -7.15 -40.96
CA PHE A 945 26.50 -6.24 -41.41
C PHE A 945 26.51 -4.94 -40.58
N TYR A 946 25.39 -4.58 -39.97
CA TYR A 946 25.27 -3.42 -39.08
C TYR A 946 24.16 -3.65 -38.04
N PRO A 947 24.36 -3.27 -36.75
CA PRO A 947 25.53 -2.58 -36.19
C PRO A 947 26.69 -3.53 -35.82
N LYS A 948 26.42 -4.83 -35.64
CA LYS A 948 27.43 -5.87 -35.41
C LYS A 948 27.68 -6.65 -36.70
N ARG A 949 28.89 -7.20 -36.85
CA ARG A 949 29.26 -8.09 -37.95
C ARG A 949 29.05 -9.54 -37.52
N LEU A 950 28.28 -10.29 -38.28
CA LEU A 950 28.04 -11.71 -38.12
C LEU A 950 27.92 -12.35 -39.50
N LEU A 951 28.53 -13.51 -39.68
CA LEU A 951 28.06 -14.49 -40.65
C LEU A 951 28.13 -15.84 -39.96
N ASP A 952 26.98 -16.48 -39.83
CA ASP A 952 26.82 -17.88 -39.47
C ASP A 952 26.10 -18.59 -40.61
N PHE A 953 26.55 -19.79 -40.96
CA PHE A 953 26.05 -20.54 -42.10
C PHE A 953 26.19 -22.03 -41.81
N ALA A 954 25.08 -22.77 -41.91
CA ALA A 954 25.07 -24.21 -41.83
C ALA A 954 24.20 -24.80 -42.95
N LEU A 955 24.80 -25.65 -43.78
CA LEU A 955 24.14 -26.42 -44.82
C LEU A 955 24.25 -27.91 -44.48
N ALA A 956 23.14 -28.65 -44.54
CA ALA A 956 23.18 -30.10 -44.56
C ALA A 956 22.36 -30.66 -45.72
N LEU A 957 22.87 -31.72 -46.33
CA LEU A 957 22.25 -32.46 -47.43
C LEU A 957 22.45 -33.96 -47.21
N GLN A 958 21.36 -34.66 -46.89
CA GLN A 958 21.29 -36.11 -46.84
C GLN A 958 20.48 -36.59 -48.04
N LEU A 959 21.11 -37.31 -48.97
CA LEU A 959 20.41 -37.87 -50.14
C LEU A 959 19.92 -39.31 -49.89
N SER A 960 20.57 -39.99 -48.96
CA SER A 960 20.22 -41.31 -48.39
C SER A 960 21.17 -41.58 -47.22
N ASP A 961 21.02 -42.70 -46.52
CA ASP A 961 21.97 -43.16 -45.49
C ASP A 961 23.41 -43.32 -46.03
N LEU A 962 23.59 -43.44 -47.35
CA LEU A 962 24.89 -43.61 -48.01
C LEU A 962 25.63 -42.30 -48.28
N PHE A 963 24.97 -41.16 -48.16
CA PHE A 963 25.53 -39.84 -48.50
C PHE A 963 24.95 -38.73 -47.63
N LYS A 964 25.78 -38.21 -46.72
CA LYS A 964 25.50 -37.00 -45.96
C LYS A 964 26.63 -35.99 -46.16
N LEU A 965 26.25 -34.76 -46.48
CA LEU A 965 27.13 -33.59 -46.50
C LEU A 965 26.65 -32.64 -45.39
N LYS A 966 27.57 -32.18 -44.54
CA LYS A 966 27.35 -31.08 -43.59
C LYS A 966 28.48 -30.06 -43.75
N LEU A 967 28.14 -28.79 -43.89
CA LEU A 967 29.08 -27.68 -44.03
C LEU A 967 28.64 -26.55 -43.11
N GLU A 968 29.50 -26.17 -42.17
CA GLU A 968 29.29 -25.08 -41.23
C GLU A 968 30.43 -24.06 -41.41
N ALA A 969 30.11 -22.77 -41.43
CA ALA A 969 31.07 -21.68 -41.63
C ALA A 969 30.67 -20.44 -40.83
N LYS A 970 31.60 -19.92 -40.02
CA LYS A 970 31.39 -18.78 -39.12
C LYS A 970 32.50 -17.75 -39.27
N LEU A 971 32.15 -16.47 -39.40
CA LEU A 971 33.12 -15.38 -39.54
C LEU A 971 33.90 -15.17 -38.22
N THR A 972 35.24 -15.13 -38.30
CA THR A 972 36.14 -15.03 -37.13
C THR A 972 37.14 -13.87 -37.22
N GLY A 973 36.77 -12.77 -37.91
CA GLY A 973 37.62 -11.57 -38.03
C GLY A 973 36.87 -10.27 -38.36
N GLU A 974 37.61 -9.15 -38.42
CA GLU A 974 37.07 -7.83 -38.78
C GLU A 974 37.14 -7.55 -40.30
N VAL A 975 35.98 -7.47 -40.96
CA VAL A 975 35.85 -7.18 -42.41
C VAL A 975 35.28 -5.78 -42.64
N ASN A 976 35.81 -5.03 -43.62
CA ASN A 976 35.36 -3.68 -43.93
C ASN A 976 34.29 -3.68 -45.03
N ILE A 977 33.03 -3.53 -44.64
CA ILE A 977 31.85 -3.50 -45.52
C ILE A 977 31.91 -2.37 -46.57
N LYS A 978 32.70 -1.31 -46.35
CA LYS A 978 32.91 -0.23 -47.35
C LYS A 978 33.94 -0.59 -48.44
N ASP A 979 34.63 -1.72 -48.33
CA ASP A 979 35.52 -2.24 -49.38
C ASP A 979 35.35 -3.76 -49.53
N PHE A 980 34.64 -4.16 -50.59
CA PHE A 980 34.46 -5.57 -50.98
C PHE A 980 35.77 -6.33 -51.21
N LYS A 981 36.92 -5.65 -51.40
CA LYS A 981 38.23 -6.32 -51.47
C LYS A 981 38.70 -6.88 -50.13
N SER A 982 38.25 -6.31 -49.01
CA SER A 982 38.62 -6.81 -47.67
C SER A 982 38.06 -8.20 -47.39
N TRP A 983 36.94 -8.58 -48.03
CA TRP A 983 36.32 -9.89 -47.93
C TRP A 983 37.19 -11.03 -48.48
N ALA A 984 38.13 -10.74 -49.38
CA ALA A 984 39.07 -11.73 -49.89
C ALA A 984 40.09 -12.21 -48.83
N ASN A 985 40.19 -11.48 -47.71
CA ASN A 985 41.06 -11.78 -46.57
C ASN A 985 40.23 -12.02 -45.28
N ALA A 986 38.96 -12.39 -45.39
CA ALA A 986 38.10 -12.64 -44.24
C ALA A 986 38.41 -14.01 -43.61
N ASP A 987 38.73 -14.02 -42.32
CA ASP A 987 38.94 -15.24 -41.54
C ASP A 987 37.61 -15.95 -41.24
N PHE A 988 37.57 -17.27 -41.45
CA PHE A 988 36.42 -18.11 -41.15
C PHE A 988 36.84 -19.37 -40.37
N GLU A 989 36.07 -19.71 -39.34
CA GLU A 989 36.02 -21.06 -38.80
C GLU A 989 35.10 -21.90 -39.71
N VAL A 990 35.61 -23.00 -40.27
CA VAL A 990 34.86 -23.84 -41.23
C VAL A 990 34.98 -25.30 -40.83
N TYR A 991 33.83 -25.97 -40.67
CA TYR A 991 33.71 -27.40 -40.44
C TYR A 991 33.00 -28.06 -41.64
N GLY A 992 33.65 -29.05 -42.24
CA GLY A 992 33.11 -29.82 -43.36
C GLY A 992 33.13 -31.31 -43.06
N LEU A 993 31.97 -31.96 -43.10
CA LEU A 993 31.81 -33.39 -42.94
C LEU A 993 31.12 -33.97 -44.19
N MET A 994 31.75 -34.98 -44.79
CA MET A 994 31.21 -35.71 -45.93
C MET A 994 31.24 -37.21 -45.59
N GLU A 995 30.12 -37.73 -45.09
CA GLU A 995 29.96 -39.16 -44.81
C GLU A 995 29.48 -39.86 -46.08
N GLN A 996 30.36 -40.69 -46.65
CA GLN A 996 30.08 -41.45 -47.87
C GLN A 996 30.23 -42.96 -47.62
N HIS A 997 29.21 -43.58 -47.05
CA HIS A 997 29.13 -45.04 -46.91
C HIS A 997 28.89 -45.76 -48.25
N VAL A 998 28.95 -45.08 -49.40
CA VAL A 998 28.89 -45.72 -50.72
C VAL A 998 30.01 -46.75 -50.88
N ILE A 999 31.24 -46.50 -50.38
CA ILE A 999 32.31 -47.50 -50.46
C ILE A 999 32.03 -48.67 -49.50
N ASP A 1000 31.68 -48.40 -48.25
CA ASP A 1000 31.34 -49.47 -47.27
C ASP A 1000 30.13 -50.31 -47.72
N HIS A 1001 29.15 -49.70 -48.38
CA HIS A 1001 27.97 -50.36 -48.93
C HIS A 1001 28.30 -51.13 -50.22
N VAL A 1002 29.15 -50.59 -51.11
CA VAL A 1002 29.60 -51.31 -52.31
C VAL A 1002 30.54 -52.46 -51.93
N VAL A 1003 31.39 -52.29 -50.92
CA VAL A 1003 32.23 -53.36 -50.34
C VAL A 1003 31.36 -54.37 -49.61
N GLY A 1004 30.39 -53.96 -48.79
CA GLY A 1004 29.46 -54.87 -48.12
C GLY A 1004 28.55 -55.62 -49.10
N GLN A 1005 28.11 -54.99 -50.20
CA GLN A 1005 27.45 -55.64 -51.33
C GLN A 1005 28.40 -56.61 -52.06
N LEU A 1006 29.66 -56.22 -52.28
CA LEU A 1006 30.67 -57.10 -52.88
C LEU A 1006 31.03 -58.26 -51.96
N GLU A 1007 31.11 -58.09 -50.66
CA GLU A 1007 31.37 -59.14 -49.69
C GLU A 1007 30.16 -60.06 -49.53
N GLN A 1008 28.93 -59.52 -49.48
CA GLN A 1008 27.71 -60.34 -49.60
C GLN A 1008 27.66 -61.10 -50.92
N GLN A 1009 28.02 -60.49 -52.05
CA GLN A 1009 28.06 -61.17 -53.36
C GLN A 1009 29.25 -62.13 -53.51
N ILE A 1010 30.38 -61.87 -52.85
CA ILE A 1010 31.57 -62.75 -52.84
C ILE A 1010 31.37 -63.92 -51.89
N ASP A 1011 30.69 -63.75 -50.76
CA ASP A 1011 30.35 -64.84 -49.85
C ASP A 1011 29.17 -65.66 -50.39
N ALA A 1012 28.15 -65.02 -50.97
CA ALA A 1012 27.14 -65.71 -51.78
C ALA A 1012 27.76 -66.42 -52.99
N ALA A 1013 28.82 -65.86 -53.62
CA ALA A 1013 29.57 -66.53 -54.67
C ALA A 1013 30.46 -67.66 -54.13
N LYS A 1014 31.03 -67.57 -52.91
CA LYS A 1014 31.76 -68.67 -52.26
C LYS A 1014 30.80 -69.82 -51.94
N GLU A 1015 29.62 -69.54 -51.40
CA GLU A 1015 28.57 -70.55 -51.24
C GLU A 1015 28.13 -71.12 -52.60
N ALA A 1016 27.89 -70.28 -53.61
CA ALA A 1016 27.53 -70.72 -54.96
C ALA A 1016 28.66 -71.44 -55.71
N THR A 1017 29.95 -71.25 -55.38
CA THR A 1017 31.03 -72.07 -55.95
C THR A 1017 31.01 -73.52 -55.47
N ARG A 1018 30.17 -73.88 -54.49
CA ARG A 1018 29.81 -75.28 -54.21
C ARG A 1018 28.69 -75.81 -55.11
N HIS A 1019 27.89 -74.95 -55.76
CA HIS A 1019 26.74 -75.34 -56.61
C HIS A 1019 26.50 -74.41 -57.80
N GLY A 1020 27.04 -74.78 -58.98
CA GLY A 1020 26.44 -74.53 -60.30
C GLY A 1020 26.19 -73.08 -60.74
N PHE A 1021 27.16 -72.51 -61.48
CA PHE A 1021 27.09 -71.13 -62.01
C PHE A 1021 25.86 -70.85 -62.92
N ASP A 1022 25.31 -71.87 -63.59
CA ASP A 1022 24.15 -71.75 -64.47
C ASP A 1022 22.83 -71.42 -63.73
N GLU A 1023 22.67 -71.86 -62.47
CA GLU A 1023 21.43 -71.60 -61.72
C GLU A 1023 21.34 -70.14 -61.25
N VAL A 1024 22.49 -69.52 -60.96
CA VAL A 1024 22.60 -68.09 -60.63
C VAL A 1024 22.21 -67.24 -61.83
N LYS A 1025 22.70 -67.58 -63.04
CA LYS A 1025 22.35 -66.86 -64.28
C LYS A 1025 20.84 -66.88 -64.53
N LYS A 1026 20.19 -68.04 -64.36
CA LYS A 1026 18.74 -68.17 -64.54
C LYS A 1026 17.95 -67.32 -63.54
N ARG A 1027 18.33 -67.31 -62.25
CA ARG A 1027 17.68 -66.45 -61.24
C ARG A 1027 17.91 -64.95 -61.48
N MET A 1028 19.04 -64.57 -62.09
CA MET A 1028 19.31 -63.20 -62.48
C MET A 1028 18.39 -62.75 -63.63
N GLU A 1029 18.25 -63.57 -64.67
CA GLU A 1029 17.34 -63.33 -65.81
C GLU A 1029 15.87 -63.28 -65.33
N GLU A 1030 15.46 -64.17 -64.42
CA GLU A 1030 14.13 -64.16 -63.80
C GLU A 1030 13.86 -62.89 -62.97
N LYS A 1031 14.84 -62.41 -62.19
CA LYS A 1031 14.70 -61.15 -61.44
C LYS A 1031 14.73 -59.90 -62.33
N GLU A 1032 15.53 -59.89 -63.39
CA GLU A 1032 15.55 -58.77 -64.34
C GLU A 1032 14.22 -58.66 -65.10
N ALA A 1033 13.62 -59.80 -65.46
CA ALA A 1033 12.27 -59.84 -66.04
C ALA A 1033 11.20 -59.35 -65.05
N ALA A 1034 11.24 -59.78 -63.79
CA ALA A 1034 10.31 -59.33 -62.75
C ALA A 1034 10.43 -57.82 -62.46
N PHE A 1035 11.64 -57.28 -62.43
CA PHE A 1035 11.88 -55.84 -62.26
C PHE A 1035 11.34 -55.04 -63.45
N LYS A 1036 11.60 -55.49 -64.68
CA LYS A 1036 11.06 -54.84 -65.90
C LYS A 1036 9.53 -54.87 -65.96
N ALA A 1037 8.90 -55.96 -65.50
CA ALA A 1037 7.44 -56.03 -65.40
C ALA A 1037 6.89 -55.00 -64.38
N SER A 1038 7.48 -54.92 -63.18
CA SER A 1038 7.09 -53.95 -62.16
C SER A 1038 7.28 -52.49 -62.61
N CYS A 1039 8.35 -52.18 -63.34
CA CYS A 1039 8.52 -50.85 -63.93
C CYS A 1039 7.46 -50.53 -64.99
N GLN A 1040 7.03 -51.50 -65.80
CA GLN A 1040 5.96 -51.26 -66.78
C GLN A 1040 4.60 -51.08 -66.11
N GLU A 1041 4.29 -51.90 -65.10
CA GLU A 1041 3.05 -51.80 -64.31
C GLU A 1041 2.91 -50.40 -63.66
N ALA A 1042 3.99 -49.86 -63.09
CA ALA A 1042 4.02 -48.51 -62.54
C ALA A 1042 3.93 -47.39 -63.60
N ILE A 1043 4.42 -47.62 -64.83
CA ILE A 1043 4.25 -46.68 -65.97
C ILE A 1043 2.79 -46.69 -66.44
N ASP A 1044 2.17 -47.87 -66.50
CA ASP A 1044 0.78 -48.03 -66.94
C ASP A 1044 -0.19 -47.43 -65.91
N GLU A 1045 0.03 -47.62 -64.60
CA GLU A 1045 -0.71 -46.93 -63.53
C GLU A 1045 -0.55 -45.39 -63.63
N LEU A 1046 0.66 -44.90 -63.91
CA LEU A 1046 0.93 -43.47 -64.02
C LEU A 1046 0.16 -42.83 -65.19
N GLU A 1047 0.12 -43.48 -66.37
CA GLU A 1047 -0.63 -42.98 -67.51
C GLU A 1047 -2.16 -43.10 -67.31
N VAL A 1048 -2.66 -44.12 -66.58
CA VAL A 1048 -4.06 -44.18 -66.15
C VAL A 1048 -4.41 -43.02 -65.23
N ALA A 1049 -3.61 -42.77 -64.18
CA ALA A 1049 -3.82 -41.65 -63.27
C ALA A 1049 -3.74 -40.29 -63.97
N ARG A 1050 -2.85 -40.16 -64.97
CA ARG A 1050 -2.70 -38.98 -65.83
C ARG A 1050 -3.93 -38.75 -66.70
N ALA A 1051 -4.47 -39.81 -67.30
CA ALA A 1051 -5.70 -39.75 -68.09
C ALA A 1051 -6.92 -39.31 -67.26
N ASP A 1052 -7.08 -39.88 -66.06
CA ASP A 1052 -8.16 -39.48 -65.14
C ASP A 1052 -7.96 -38.06 -64.59
N TRP A 1053 -6.72 -37.59 -64.37
CA TRP A 1053 -6.45 -36.19 -64.04
C TRP A 1053 -6.88 -35.25 -65.19
N HIS A 1054 -6.50 -35.55 -66.44
CA HIS A 1054 -6.89 -34.75 -67.61
C HIS A 1054 -8.42 -34.71 -67.77
N LYS A 1055 -9.10 -35.84 -67.56
CA LYS A 1055 -10.57 -35.96 -67.61
C LYS A 1055 -11.26 -35.20 -66.48
N LYS A 1056 -10.74 -35.29 -65.25
CA LYS A 1056 -11.26 -34.53 -64.09
C LYS A 1056 -11.05 -33.03 -64.27
N LYS A 1057 -9.90 -32.61 -64.82
CA LYS A 1057 -9.64 -31.21 -65.19
C LYS A 1057 -10.66 -30.72 -66.23
N ALA A 1058 -10.84 -31.44 -67.34
CA ALA A 1058 -11.79 -31.05 -68.38
C ALA A 1058 -13.24 -30.89 -67.85
N ASN A 1059 -13.67 -31.76 -66.93
CA ASN A 1059 -14.96 -31.64 -66.25
C ASN A 1059 -15.06 -30.39 -65.36
N ILE A 1060 -13.97 -30.02 -64.65
CA ILE A 1060 -13.92 -28.81 -63.82
C ILE A 1060 -13.90 -27.55 -64.69
N ASP A 1061 -13.10 -27.52 -65.75
CA ASP A 1061 -13.04 -26.41 -66.70
C ASP A 1061 -14.42 -26.18 -67.36
N ALA A 1062 -15.14 -27.26 -67.71
CA ALA A 1062 -16.51 -27.18 -68.24
C ALA A 1062 -17.53 -26.68 -67.22
N ALA A 1063 -17.48 -27.16 -65.97
CA ALA A 1063 -18.35 -26.70 -64.89
C ALA A 1063 -18.12 -25.23 -64.53
N PHE A 1064 -16.86 -24.79 -64.52
CA PHE A 1064 -16.47 -23.39 -64.29
C PHE A 1064 -17.02 -22.47 -65.39
N ASN A 1065 -16.89 -22.87 -66.66
CA ASN A 1065 -17.45 -22.11 -67.78
C ASN A 1065 -18.99 -22.04 -67.72
N SER A 1066 -19.66 -23.14 -67.39
CA SER A 1066 -21.13 -23.15 -67.23
C SER A 1066 -21.59 -22.23 -66.09
N ALA A 1067 -20.89 -22.23 -64.95
CA ALA A 1067 -21.17 -21.32 -63.84
C ALA A 1067 -20.89 -19.86 -64.19
N HIS A 1068 -19.85 -19.60 -64.99
CA HIS A 1068 -19.53 -18.25 -65.48
C HIS A 1068 -20.60 -17.73 -66.45
N GLU A 1069 -21.09 -18.57 -67.37
CA GLU A 1069 -22.18 -18.20 -68.28
C GLU A 1069 -23.52 -18.00 -67.55
N GLU A 1070 -23.82 -18.82 -66.54
CA GLU A 1070 -25.03 -18.66 -65.70
C GLU A 1070 -24.96 -17.36 -64.87
N ALA A 1071 -23.83 -17.08 -64.23
CA ALA A 1071 -23.59 -15.80 -63.55
C ALA A 1071 -23.69 -14.61 -64.52
N ALA A 1072 -23.16 -14.74 -65.73
CA ALA A 1072 -23.26 -13.74 -66.79
C ALA A 1072 -24.66 -13.65 -67.45
N ARG A 1073 -25.57 -14.59 -67.18
CA ARG A 1073 -27.00 -14.50 -67.54
C ARG A 1073 -27.77 -13.74 -66.45
N ILE A 1074 -27.62 -14.16 -65.19
CA ILE A 1074 -28.25 -13.52 -64.02
C ILE A 1074 -27.87 -12.02 -63.96
N ARG A 1075 -26.60 -11.68 -64.25
CA ARG A 1075 -26.09 -10.29 -64.35
C ARG A 1075 -26.53 -9.50 -65.60
N ARG A 1076 -27.52 -10.01 -66.34
CA ARG A 1076 -28.26 -9.34 -67.43
C ARG A 1076 -29.79 -9.41 -67.22
N GLU A 1077 -30.24 -10.17 -66.23
CA GLU A 1077 -31.64 -10.28 -65.80
C GLU A 1077 -31.92 -9.41 -64.55
N LEU A 1078 -30.84 -9.02 -63.84
CA LEU A 1078 -30.72 -7.89 -62.92
C LEU A 1078 -30.13 -6.66 -63.62
#